data_AF-A0A2E2B9Y3-F1
#
_entry.id   AF-A0A2E2B9Y3-F1
#
_cell.length_a   1.000
_cell.length_b   1.000
_cell.length_c   1.000
_cell.angle_alpha   90.00
_cell.angle_beta   90.00
_cell.angle_gamma   90.00
#
_symmetry.space_group_name_H-M   'P 1'
#
loop_
_entity.id
_entity.type
_entity.pdbx_description
1 polymer ?
#
loop_
_entity_poly.entity_id
_entity_poly.type
_entity_poly.pdbx_seq_one_letter_code
_entity_poly.pdbx_strand_id
1 'polypeptide(L)'
;MGERHTETIYLMPRTDLSEIKREGTVVFDSHGDTTKALTTLGMQVQGVKEITDETLSNAKLLIVGRNTNPTPFRGKIINFAKQGGRVIVLSQASDFILGTGIPEPDTKHVASQVWKASPNHPVIKPFGDEQFSFWKPDHIGTKFNFTKLSVGGIRYLLHCGGLGGMAWSPLVEVPQNKGTILLCQMQVIDAAEAEPMAGALLKSMIQYALDYQTPDTQTLRVLAANDNVTQVLKASGVTFTNGLEGSGPILVDASHQLNSAEIHEINSTLSRGGKVWLHGYDTSNVQAVSDILGFKPTMSKRDDTVLSVALRGDHPLLDGLSNFDYFWATVQLGARRDYFEKGKPTAPIGGLDVLDLPTLDRGQVLGAPALLLDIPKDSGSIFFDGVTWDKAYATEPGKVCRIVGTIAMNMGATIDISPEREFTYFPVSLVNHANRAFFDEEAGDGKGGWTDQGPDNDMSFFLINHTGKFNGMDVTSVKFPVSQTFAKRPFLLIDPTRNNGKAVLTFTGGGHDSAALKQAKDIKVNRKATTLWFLQTACWASNIKDAGKTQLRYVIHFEDGTSVNFDQRIGLELAEWWNPNQLPAAKVGWSGRNNMHSPIGIFVTPWENPYPKKTIQSIDAIGNLGTAQVVLLAITGGVERRD
;
A
#
# COMPACT_ATOMS: atom_id res chain seq x y z
N MET A 1 -6.02 21.95 -41.94
CA MET A 1 -5.94 23.08 -40.98
C MET A 1 -4.83 22.73 -40.02
N GLY A 2 -3.77 23.53 -39.93
CA GLY A 2 -2.67 23.26 -39.00
C GLY A 2 -3.15 23.37 -37.56
N GLU A 3 -2.89 22.37 -36.74
CA GLU A 3 -3.15 22.43 -35.30
C GLU A 3 -2.36 23.60 -34.72
N ARG A 4 -3.07 24.53 -34.08
CA ARG A 4 -2.46 25.66 -33.39
C ARG A 4 -1.86 25.12 -32.08
N HIS A 5 -0.54 24.92 -32.07
CA HIS A 5 0.16 24.56 -30.84
C HIS A 5 0.07 25.71 -29.82
N THR A 6 -0.42 25.40 -28.63
CA THR A 6 -0.53 26.33 -27.50
C THR A 6 0.21 25.69 -26.34
N GLU A 7 1.10 26.43 -25.70
CA GLU A 7 1.90 25.98 -24.56
C GLU A 7 1.76 26.98 -23.41
N THR A 8 1.62 26.47 -22.18
CA THR A 8 1.57 27.28 -20.96
C THR A 8 2.98 27.48 -20.42
N ILE A 9 3.38 28.73 -20.21
CA ILE A 9 4.69 29.07 -19.60
C ILE A 9 4.44 29.62 -18.19
N TYR A 10 5.04 29.00 -17.18
CA TYR A 10 4.98 29.48 -15.80
C TYR A 10 6.16 30.40 -15.51
N LEU A 11 5.88 31.69 -15.30
CA LEU A 11 6.88 32.66 -14.86
C LEU A 11 6.87 32.72 -13.33
N MET A 12 7.93 32.18 -12.70
CA MET A 12 8.05 32.12 -11.24
C MET A 12 9.24 32.96 -10.76
N PRO A 13 9.03 33.87 -9.79
CA PRO A 13 10.15 34.55 -9.14
C PRO A 13 10.97 33.56 -8.31
N ARG A 14 12.26 33.88 -8.09
CA ARG A 14 13.07 33.14 -7.13
C ARG A 14 12.47 33.30 -5.73
N THR A 15 12.50 32.22 -4.96
CA THR A 15 11.92 32.19 -3.62
C THR A 15 12.82 32.90 -2.62
N ASP A 16 12.19 33.71 -1.76
CA ASP A 16 12.79 34.26 -0.54
C ASP A 16 12.00 33.76 0.68
N LEU A 17 12.73 33.19 1.63
CA LEU A 17 12.25 32.65 2.90
C LEU A 17 12.46 33.64 4.07
N SER A 18 13.03 34.82 3.84
CA SER A 18 13.31 35.83 4.87
C SER A 18 12.08 36.26 5.68
N GLU A 19 10.90 36.18 5.08
CA GLU A 19 9.61 36.52 5.69
C GLU A 19 9.04 35.41 6.59
N ILE A 20 9.59 34.19 6.54
CA ILE A 20 9.09 33.06 7.33
C ILE A 20 9.54 33.20 8.79
N LYS A 21 8.58 33.08 9.70
CA LYS A 21 8.84 33.00 11.15
C LYS A 21 9.57 31.71 11.49
N ARG A 22 10.84 31.82 11.84
CA ARG A 22 11.74 30.68 12.10
C ARG A 22 11.77 30.23 13.57
N GLU A 23 11.06 30.91 14.46
CA GLU A 23 11.08 30.61 15.89
C GLU A 23 10.56 29.19 16.17
N GLY A 24 11.39 28.37 16.83
CA GLY A 24 11.08 26.97 17.10
C GLY A 24 11.31 26.04 15.90
N THR A 25 12.03 26.47 14.85
CA THR A 25 12.53 25.56 13.81
C THR A 25 13.89 24.97 14.20
N VAL A 26 13.99 23.65 14.16
CA VAL A 26 15.23 22.89 14.33
C VAL A 26 15.55 22.22 13.00
N VAL A 27 16.81 22.31 12.56
CA VAL A 27 17.29 21.64 11.35
C VAL A 27 18.28 20.56 11.75
N PHE A 28 17.90 19.30 11.60
CA PHE A 28 18.81 18.16 11.76
C PHE A 28 19.48 17.88 10.42
N ASP A 29 20.78 18.17 10.30
CA ASP A 29 21.49 18.14 9.02
C ASP A 29 22.94 17.67 9.21
N SER A 30 23.18 16.38 8.93
CA SER A 30 24.49 15.75 9.10
C SER A 30 25.54 16.27 8.12
N HIS A 31 25.13 16.77 6.96
CA HIS A 31 26.04 17.21 5.89
C HIS A 31 26.19 18.73 5.81
N GLY A 32 25.20 19.50 6.26
CA GLY A 32 25.19 20.96 6.24
C GLY A 32 24.64 21.58 4.95
N ASP A 33 24.37 20.76 3.93
CA ASP A 33 23.88 21.22 2.62
C ASP A 33 22.49 21.86 2.72
N THR A 34 21.61 21.29 3.56
CA THR A 34 20.26 21.82 3.75
C THR A 34 20.30 23.15 4.48
N THR A 35 21.11 23.23 5.53
CA THR A 35 21.31 24.45 6.33
C THR A 35 21.85 25.59 5.46
N LYS A 36 22.83 25.27 4.59
CA LYS A 36 23.39 26.23 3.62
C LYS A 36 22.33 26.68 2.62
N ALA A 37 21.57 25.75 2.03
CA ALA A 37 20.52 26.08 1.05
C ALA A 37 19.42 26.97 1.65
N LEU A 38 18.94 26.66 2.86
CA LEU A 38 17.96 27.49 3.58
C LEU A 38 18.50 28.91 3.83
N THR A 39 19.77 29.02 4.24
CA THR A 39 20.44 30.31 4.46
C THR A 39 20.53 31.13 3.17
N THR A 40 20.92 30.50 2.05
CA THR A 40 20.97 31.14 0.72
C THR A 40 19.59 31.63 0.28
N LEU A 41 18.53 30.89 0.60
CA LEU A 41 17.15 31.27 0.34
C LEU A 41 16.59 32.30 1.33
N GLY A 42 17.39 32.83 2.26
CA GLY A 42 17.00 33.90 3.18
C GLY A 42 16.56 33.43 4.58
N MET A 43 16.44 32.12 4.83
CA MET A 43 16.08 31.58 6.14
C MET A 43 17.33 31.30 6.98
N GLN A 44 17.65 32.20 7.90
CA GLN A 44 18.79 32.04 8.80
C GLN A 44 18.50 30.91 9.82
N VAL A 45 19.18 29.77 9.71
CA VAL A 45 19.01 28.62 10.61
C VAL A 45 20.35 28.02 10.98
N GLN A 46 20.41 27.36 12.13
CA GLN A 46 21.58 26.58 12.55
C GLN A 46 21.22 25.09 12.51
N GLY A 47 22.05 24.31 11.82
CA GLY A 47 21.93 22.86 11.76
C GLY A 47 22.51 22.20 13.01
N VAL A 48 21.81 21.20 13.55
CA VAL A 48 22.31 20.28 14.58
C VAL A 48 22.71 18.96 13.93
N LYS A 49 23.71 18.28 14.51
CA LYS A 49 24.20 16.98 14.04
C LYS A 49 23.52 15.79 14.70
N GLU A 50 22.77 16.01 15.77
CA GLU A 50 22.04 14.98 16.51
C GLU A 50 20.72 15.53 17.04
N ILE A 51 19.76 14.64 17.28
CA ILE A 51 18.47 14.97 17.90
C ILE A 51 18.50 14.53 19.36
N THR A 52 18.35 15.48 20.27
CA THR A 52 18.25 15.26 21.72
C THR A 52 16.91 15.77 22.24
N ASP A 53 16.54 15.45 23.48
CA ASP A 53 15.31 15.99 24.07
C ASP A 53 15.41 17.51 24.29
N GLU A 54 16.62 18.01 24.56
CA GLU A 54 16.89 19.45 24.67
C GLU A 54 16.66 20.17 23.34
N THR A 55 17.16 19.62 22.22
CA THR A 55 16.95 20.25 20.91
C THR A 55 15.47 20.32 20.52
N LEU A 56 14.65 19.36 20.95
CA LEU A 56 13.22 19.32 20.64
C LEU A 56 12.33 20.05 21.65
N SER A 57 12.83 20.38 22.84
CA SER A 57 12.03 20.91 23.97
C SER A 57 11.16 22.13 23.63
N ASN A 58 11.66 23.04 22.79
CA ASN A 58 10.95 24.24 22.33
C ASN A 58 10.70 24.24 20.81
N ALA A 59 10.93 23.11 20.15
CA ALA A 59 10.75 22.99 18.72
C ALA A 59 9.25 22.91 18.38
N LYS A 60 8.84 23.63 17.35
CA LYS A 60 7.55 23.48 16.67
C LYS A 60 7.70 22.70 15.37
N LEU A 61 8.83 22.91 14.69
CA LEU A 61 9.16 22.31 13.41
C LEU A 61 10.55 21.66 13.49
N LEU A 62 10.64 20.40 13.09
CA LEU A 62 11.89 19.69 12.82
C LEU A 62 12.04 19.48 11.31
N ILE A 63 13.10 19.99 10.71
CA ILE A 63 13.49 19.69 9.34
C ILE A 63 14.63 18.69 9.38
N VAL A 64 14.40 17.47 8.90
CA VAL A 64 15.45 16.50 8.62
C VAL A 64 16.01 16.80 7.23
N GLY A 65 17.28 17.18 7.19
CA GLY A 65 17.98 17.61 6.00
C GLY A 65 18.12 16.50 4.96
N ARG A 66 18.37 16.94 3.72
CA ARG A 66 18.79 16.08 2.62
C ARG A 66 19.91 15.13 3.05
N ASN A 67 19.82 13.87 2.64
CA ASN A 67 20.82 12.82 2.90
C ASN A 67 21.21 12.64 4.38
N THR A 68 20.35 13.09 5.31
CA THR A 68 20.51 12.92 6.74
C THR A 68 19.63 11.78 7.22
N ASN A 69 20.22 10.59 7.45
CA ASN A 69 19.47 9.37 7.82
C ASN A 69 18.68 9.57 9.14
N PRO A 70 17.34 9.55 9.12
CA PRO A 70 16.53 9.76 10.31
C PRO A 70 16.35 8.50 11.16
N THR A 71 16.68 7.32 10.64
CA THR A 71 16.39 6.02 11.27
C THR A 71 16.92 5.90 12.71
N PRO A 72 18.15 6.35 13.05
CA PRO A 72 18.66 6.26 14.42
C PRO A 72 17.83 7.06 15.45
N PHE A 73 17.14 8.11 15.00
CA PHE A 73 16.37 9.02 15.85
C PHE A 73 14.85 8.81 15.73
N ARG A 74 14.41 7.75 15.04
CA ARG A 74 13.00 7.50 14.70
C ARG A 74 12.05 7.62 15.89
N GLY A 75 12.41 7.08 17.06
CA GLY A 75 11.57 7.14 18.26
C GLY A 75 11.33 8.59 18.73
N LYS A 76 12.38 9.43 18.71
CA LYS A 76 12.27 10.84 19.08
C LYS A 76 11.46 11.63 18.05
N ILE A 77 11.70 11.39 16.75
CA ILE A 77 10.98 12.04 15.65
C ILE A 77 9.48 11.73 15.72
N ILE A 78 9.12 10.46 15.90
CA ILE A 78 7.72 10.03 15.98
C ILE A 78 7.05 10.57 17.23
N ASN A 79 7.71 10.50 18.39
CA ASN A 79 7.15 11.03 19.63
C ASN A 79 6.93 12.54 19.57
N PHE A 80 7.88 13.27 18.98
CA PHE A 80 7.75 14.70 18.73
C PHE A 80 6.52 15.02 17.86
N ALA A 81 6.35 14.30 16.75
CA ALA A 81 5.19 14.46 15.87
C ALA A 81 3.87 14.13 16.62
N LYS A 82 3.80 13.00 17.33
CA LYS A 82 2.62 12.60 18.11
C LYS A 82 2.19 13.63 19.16
N GLN A 83 3.14 14.38 19.72
CA GLN A 83 2.90 15.42 20.72
C GLN A 83 2.47 16.78 20.12
N GLY A 84 2.38 16.90 18.80
CA GLY A 84 2.00 18.14 18.11
C GLY A 84 3.15 18.83 17.38
N GLY A 85 4.34 18.24 17.39
CA GLY A 85 5.46 18.67 16.55
C GLY A 85 5.18 18.42 15.07
N ARG A 86 5.86 19.17 14.20
CA ARG A 86 5.75 19.05 12.74
C ARG A 86 7.10 18.67 12.20
N VAL A 87 7.14 17.66 11.35
CA VAL A 87 8.39 17.15 10.80
C VAL A 87 8.36 17.28 9.29
N ILE A 88 9.44 17.81 8.70
CA ILE A 88 9.69 17.74 7.26
C ILE A 88 10.92 16.87 7.07
N VAL A 89 10.79 15.76 6.35
CA VAL A 89 11.90 14.90 5.96
C VAL A 89 12.18 15.14 4.49
N LEU A 90 13.31 15.79 4.22
CA LEU A 90 13.77 16.09 2.86
C LEU A 90 14.43 14.86 2.23
N SER A 91 14.82 14.99 0.96
CA SER A 91 15.20 13.84 0.13
C SER A 91 16.33 13.00 0.72
N GLN A 92 16.15 11.68 0.72
CA GLN A 92 17.13 10.71 1.18
C GLN A 92 17.50 9.77 0.03
N ALA A 93 18.79 9.66 -0.27
CA ALA A 93 19.32 8.74 -1.28
C ALA A 93 19.44 7.28 -0.81
N SER A 94 19.19 7.00 0.46
CA SER A 94 19.24 5.66 1.04
C SER A 94 17.93 5.32 1.74
N ASP A 95 17.68 4.02 1.89
CA ASP A 95 16.55 3.52 2.68
C ASP A 95 16.60 4.10 4.10
N PHE A 96 15.42 4.47 4.62
CA PHE A 96 15.26 4.87 6.01
C PHE A 96 13.93 4.34 6.56
N ILE A 97 13.86 4.21 7.89
CA ILE A 97 12.69 3.69 8.58
C ILE A 97 12.36 4.60 9.77
N LEU A 98 11.22 5.28 9.69
CA LEU A 98 10.70 6.10 10.81
C LEU A 98 9.75 5.33 11.72
N GLY A 99 9.02 4.36 11.17
CA GLY A 99 8.03 3.62 11.91
C GLY A 99 7.00 3.06 10.95
N THR A 100 6.02 2.36 11.50
CA THR A 100 4.98 1.78 10.66
C THR A 100 3.94 2.79 10.23
N GLY A 101 3.28 2.51 9.09
CA GLY A 101 2.26 3.36 8.51
C GLY A 101 2.89 4.57 7.83
N ILE A 102 4.22 4.59 7.75
CA ILE A 102 5.00 5.62 7.11
C ILE A 102 5.62 5.01 5.85
N PRO A 103 5.33 5.57 4.66
CA PRO A 103 5.91 5.09 3.42
C PRO A 103 7.44 5.15 3.45
N GLU A 104 8.07 4.12 2.89
CA GLU A 104 9.52 4.05 2.73
C GLU A 104 9.91 4.40 1.30
N PRO A 105 11.10 5.01 1.11
CA PRO A 105 11.57 5.37 -0.22
C PRO A 105 11.92 4.12 -1.03
N ASP A 106 11.58 4.12 -2.32
CA ASP A 106 12.10 3.15 -3.29
C ASP A 106 13.39 3.69 -3.88
N THR A 107 14.54 3.18 -3.40
CA THR A 107 15.88 3.66 -3.79
C THR A 107 16.20 3.55 -5.28
N LYS A 108 15.37 2.91 -6.09
CA LYS A 108 15.55 2.77 -7.54
C LYS A 108 14.59 3.63 -8.36
N HIS A 109 13.57 4.21 -7.74
CA HIS A 109 12.54 4.93 -8.48
C HIS A 109 12.93 6.39 -8.77
N VAL A 110 12.77 6.81 -10.02
CA VAL A 110 13.02 8.18 -10.49
C VAL A 110 11.87 8.59 -11.40
N ALA A 111 11.40 9.84 -11.32
CA ALA A 111 10.36 10.33 -12.21
C ALA A 111 10.58 11.78 -12.66
N SER A 112 10.29 12.01 -13.94
CA SER A 112 10.24 13.34 -14.56
C SER A 112 8.84 13.94 -14.57
N GLN A 113 7.80 13.09 -14.53
CA GLN A 113 6.41 13.51 -14.53
C GLN A 113 5.78 13.29 -13.15
N VAL A 114 5.21 14.36 -12.62
CA VAL A 114 4.59 14.42 -11.31
C VAL A 114 3.31 15.23 -11.43
N TRP A 115 2.22 14.70 -10.88
CA TRP A 115 0.90 15.33 -10.89
C TRP A 115 0.41 15.58 -9.47
N LYS A 116 -0.53 16.50 -9.33
CA LYS A 116 -1.22 16.71 -8.06
C LYS A 116 -2.03 15.48 -7.67
N ALA A 117 -1.97 15.16 -6.40
CA ALA A 117 -2.82 14.16 -5.78
C ALA A 117 -3.87 14.82 -4.89
N SER A 118 -3.46 15.83 -4.13
CA SER A 118 -4.33 16.60 -3.22
C SER A 118 -4.34 18.07 -3.62
N PRO A 119 -5.09 18.45 -4.67
CA PRO A 119 -5.09 19.81 -5.21
C PRO A 119 -5.61 20.87 -4.21
N ASN A 120 -6.41 20.49 -3.21
CA ASN A 120 -6.91 21.42 -2.20
C ASN A 120 -5.98 21.57 -0.99
N HIS A 121 -4.98 20.71 -0.85
CA HIS A 121 -4.04 20.75 0.27
C HIS A 121 -3.23 22.06 0.26
N PRO A 122 -3.06 22.76 1.41
CA PRO A 122 -2.40 24.08 1.44
C PRO A 122 -0.99 24.10 0.85
N VAL A 123 -0.26 22.99 0.96
CA VAL A 123 1.08 22.86 0.34
C VAL A 123 1.02 22.89 -1.19
N ILE A 124 -0.06 22.37 -1.80
CA ILE A 124 -0.16 22.10 -3.25
C ILE A 124 -1.02 23.13 -3.98
N LYS A 125 -2.11 23.57 -3.33
CA LYS A 125 -3.11 24.51 -3.86
C LYS A 125 -2.54 25.75 -4.58
N PRO A 126 -1.42 26.35 -4.15
CA PRO A 126 -0.86 27.54 -4.83
C PRO A 126 -0.31 27.29 -6.24
N PHE A 127 -0.13 26.04 -6.65
CA PHE A 127 0.62 25.67 -7.86
C PHE A 127 -0.29 25.10 -8.95
N GLY A 128 0.11 25.19 -10.21
CA GLY A 128 -0.46 24.48 -11.36
C GLY A 128 0.11 23.07 -11.50
N ASP A 129 -0.59 22.19 -12.23
CA ASP A 129 -0.25 20.77 -12.33
C ASP A 129 1.09 20.53 -13.03
N GLU A 130 1.32 21.24 -14.14
CA GLU A 130 2.52 21.09 -14.97
C GLU A 130 3.79 21.57 -14.27
N GLN A 131 3.66 22.38 -13.20
CA GLN A 131 4.80 22.95 -12.48
C GLN A 131 5.60 21.92 -11.69
N PHE A 132 5.06 20.72 -11.43
CA PHE A 132 5.76 19.67 -10.69
C PHE A 132 6.62 18.75 -11.59
N SER A 133 6.52 18.91 -12.91
CA SER A 133 7.18 18.04 -13.89
C SER A 133 8.37 18.71 -14.57
N PHE A 134 9.30 17.89 -15.07
CA PHE A 134 10.42 18.30 -15.93
C PHE A 134 11.33 19.40 -15.35
N TRP A 135 11.61 19.33 -14.05
CA TRP A 135 12.45 20.33 -13.36
C TRP A 135 13.88 20.39 -13.91
N LYS A 136 14.43 21.60 -13.94
CA LYS A 136 15.85 21.81 -14.26
C LYS A 136 16.76 21.19 -13.19
N PRO A 137 18.01 20.84 -13.55
CA PRO A 137 18.64 20.99 -14.87
C PRO A 137 18.45 19.78 -15.80
N ASP A 138 18.02 18.64 -15.28
CA ASP A 138 18.08 17.33 -15.96
C ASP A 138 16.71 16.78 -16.34
N HIS A 139 15.64 17.58 -16.20
CA HIS A 139 14.24 17.20 -16.34
C HIS A 139 13.78 16.15 -15.33
N ILE A 140 14.50 15.97 -14.22
CA ILE A 140 14.14 15.05 -13.14
C ILE A 140 13.63 15.87 -11.95
N GLY A 141 12.33 15.77 -11.65
CA GLY A 141 11.74 16.47 -10.49
C GLY A 141 11.97 15.75 -9.17
N THR A 142 12.11 14.42 -9.21
CA THR A 142 12.07 13.59 -8.00
C THR A 142 12.83 12.28 -8.14
N LYS A 143 13.43 11.83 -7.03
CA LYS A 143 14.21 10.59 -6.92
C LYS A 143 13.87 9.89 -5.61
N PHE A 144 13.96 8.56 -5.58
CA PHE A 144 13.77 7.75 -4.39
C PHE A 144 12.33 7.80 -3.82
N ASN A 145 11.34 7.84 -4.71
CA ASN A 145 9.95 8.13 -4.37
C ASN A 145 9.33 7.08 -3.44
N PHE A 146 8.34 7.50 -2.65
CA PHE A 146 7.66 6.60 -1.72
C PHE A 146 6.69 5.69 -2.45
N THR A 147 6.71 4.40 -2.12
CA THR A 147 5.65 3.48 -2.57
C THR A 147 4.38 3.78 -1.79
N LYS A 148 3.24 3.94 -2.49
CA LYS A 148 1.94 4.11 -1.84
C LYS A 148 1.62 2.86 -1.00
N LEU A 149 1.32 3.05 0.27
CA LEU A 149 0.89 1.98 1.15
C LEU A 149 -0.54 1.50 0.82
N SER A 150 -0.83 0.28 1.24
CA SER A 150 -2.12 -0.38 1.13
C SER A 150 -3.03 -0.10 2.33
N VAL A 151 -2.89 1.05 2.98
CA VAL A 151 -3.65 1.46 4.17
C VAL A 151 -4.19 2.88 4.00
N GLY A 152 -5.25 3.21 4.75
CA GLY A 152 -5.81 4.55 4.86
C GLY A 152 -4.93 5.51 5.67
N GLY A 153 -5.39 6.76 5.82
CA GLY A 153 -4.81 7.72 6.78
C GLY A 153 -3.51 8.39 6.35
N ILE A 154 -3.07 8.17 5.11
CA ILE A 154 -1.94 8.87 4.49
C ILE A 154 -2.49 9.83 3.43
N ARG A 155 -1.98 11.05 3.42
CA ARG A 155 -2.30 12.07 2.41
C ARG A 155 -1.17 12.12 1.39
N TYR A 156 -1.38 11.48 0.25
CA TYR A 156 -0.49 11.67 -0.89
C TYR A 156 -0.75 13.05 -1.49
N LEU A 157 0.26 13.92 -1.51
CA LEU A 157 0.10 15.30 -2.00
C LEU A 157 0.44 15.40 -3.49
N LEU A 158 1.38 14.57 -3.94
CA LEU A 158 1.76 14.40 -5.34
C LEU A 158 1.72 12.91 -5.74
N HIS A 159 1.63 12.64 -7.04
CA HIS A 159 1.70 11.29 -7.60
C HIS A 159 2.69 11.23 -8.75
N CYS A 160 3.36 10.07 -8.90
CA CYS A 160 4.18 9.77 -10.06
C CYS A 160 4.05 8.30 -10.46
N GLY A 161 4.26 8.03 -11.75
CA GLY A 161 4.12 6.70 -12.32
C GLY A 161 5.46 5.96 -12.48
N GLY A 162 5.35 4.65 -12.69
CA GLY A 162 6.45 3.75 -13.09
C GLY A 162 5.91 2.57 -13.90
N LEU A 163 6.72 1.54 -14.12
CA LEU A 163 6.33 0.36 -14.93
C LEU A 163 5.07 -0.35 -14.42
N GLY A 164 4.76 -0.22 -13.12
CA GLY A 164 3.56 -0.79 -12.48
C GLY A 164 2.37 0.16 -12.35
N GLY A 165 2.38 1.33 -13.00
CA GLY A 165 1.32 2.34 -12.89
C GLY A 165 1.64 3.44 -11.87
N MET A 166 0.59 4.07 -11.31
CA MET A 166 0.69 5.24 -10.42
C MET A 166 0.88 4.85 -8.94
N ALA A 167 1.85 3.98 -8.69
CA ALA A 167 2.09 3.38 -7.37
C ALA A 167 3.04 4.18 -6.46
N TRP A 168 3.55 5.33 -6.92
CA TRP A 168 4.51 6.13 -6.17
C TRP A 168 4.01 7.55 -5.88
N SER A 169 4.58 8.15 -4.84
CA SER A 169 4.37 9.54 -4.46
C SER A 169 5.70 10.17 -4.04
N PRO A 170 6.06 11.34 -4.58
CA PRO A 170 7.27 12.05 -4.17
C PRO A 170 7.03 13.00 -2.99
N LEU A 171 5.77 13.25 -2.61
CA LEU A 171 5.43 14.13 -1.50
C LEU A 171 4.20 13.59 -0.77
N VAL A 172 4.39 13.28 0.50
CA VAL A 172 3.40 12.61 1.35
C VAL A 172 3.28 13.37 2.66
N GLU A 173 2.05 13.56 3.13
CA GLU A 173 1.76 13.91 4.51
C GLU A 173 1.28 12.67 5.28
N VAL A 174 1.88 12.43 6.44
CA VAL A 174 1.47 11.39 7.40
C VAL A 174 1.07 12.05 8.72
N PRO A 175 -0.24 12.22 8.97
CA PRO A 175 -0.74 12.67 10.27
C PRO A 175 -0.25 11.78 11.42
N GLN A 176 0.08 12.39 12.56
CA GLN A 176 0.58 11.72 13.76
C GLN A 176 -0.11 12.28 15.01
N ASN A 177 -1.25 11.72 15.41
CA ASN A 177 -2.07 12.22 16.51
C ASN A 177 -2.29 13.74 16.43
N LYS A 178 -1.54 14.53 17.22
CA LYS A 178 -1.64 15.99 17.27
C LYS A 178 -0.78 16.72 16.23
N GLY A 179 0.19 16.05 15.62
CA GLY A 179 1.13 16.64 14.66
C GLY A 179 1.12 15.92 13.31
N THR A 180 2.18 16.12 12.52
CA THR A 180 2.27 15.57 11.17
C THR A 180 3.72 15.41 10.71
N ILE A 181 3.93 14.52 9.75
CA ILE A 181 5.21 14.31 9.06
C ILE A 181 5.01 14.50 7.56
N LEU A 182 5.69 15.50 6.99
CA LEU A 182 5.84 15.64 5.54
C LEU A 182 7.09 14.89 5.08
N LEU A 183 6.91 13.93 4.18
CA LEU A 183 7.99 13.19 3.53
C LEU A 183 8.15 13.71 2.11
N CYS A 184 9.33 14.24 1.77
CA CYS A 184 9.57 14.92 0.49
C CYS A 184 10.80 14.33 -0.23
N GLN A 185 10.55 13.75 -1.41
CA GLN A 185 11.54 13.25 -2.35
C GLN A 185 11.67 14.12 -3.62
N MET A 186 10.86 15.18 -3.71
CA MET A 186 11.10 16.26 -4.66
C MET A 186 12.49 16.87 -4.40
N GLN A 187 13.21 17.24 -5.46
CA GLN A 187 14.58 17.76 -5.40
C GLN A 187 14.62 19.23 -4.91
N VAL A 188 13.93 19.57 -3.81
CA VAL A 188 13.73 20.94 -3.33
C VAL A 188 14.99 21.64 -2.84
N ILE A 189 16.03 20.88 -2.47
CA ILE A 189 17.35 21.40 -2.11
C ILE A 189 18.26 21.42 -3.33
N ASP A 190 18.37 20.29 -4.05
CA ASP A 190 19.30 20.10 -5.17
C ASP A 190 18.98 21.03 -6.35
N ALA A 191 17.70 21.29 -6.59
CA ALA A 191 17.24 22.13 -7.69
C ALA A 191 16.96 23.59 -7.28
N ALA A 192 17.13 23.97 -6.01
CA ALA A 192 16.72 25.28 -5.49
C ALA A 192 17.29 26.49 -6.27
N GLU A 193 18.52 26.36 -6.79
CA GLU A 193 19.17 27.43 -7.56
C GLU A 193 18.73 27.50 -9.04
N ALA A 194 18.36 26.34 -9.61
CA ALA A 194 18.09 26.18 -11.04
C ALA A 194 16.58 26.17 -11.37
N GLU A 195 15.75 25.75 -10.42
CA GLU A 195 14.31 25.56 -10.55
C GLU A 195 13.58 26.41 -9.51
N PRO A 196 13.00 27.57 -9.87
CA PRO A 196 12.26 28.43 -8.94
C PRO A 196 11.14 27.70 -8.18
N MET A 197 10.51 26.71 -8.82
CA MET A 197 9.48 25.89 -8.20
C MET A 197 9.98 25.08 -7.00
N ALA A 198 11.25 24.66 -7.01
CA ALA A 198 11.86 23.92 -5.90
C ALA A 198 11.85 24.74 -4.60
N GLY A 199 12.28 26.01 -4.69
CA GLY A 199 12.22 26.95 -3.58
C GLY A 199 10.77 27.24 -3.15
N ALA A 200 9.86 27.41 -4.11
CA ALA A 200 8.46 27.76 -3.83
C ALA A 200 7.74 26.63 -3.10
N LEU A 201 7.97 25.37 -3.51
CA LEU A 201 7.44 24.20 -2.82
C LEU A 201 8.02 24.07 -1.41
N LEU A 202 9.33 24.31 -1.23
CA LEU A 202 9.96 24.32 0.09
C LEU A 202 9.34 25.38 1.01
N LYS A 203 9.13 26.61 0.52
CA LYS A 203 8.43 27.69 1.23
C LYS A 203 7.03 27.24 1.66
N SER A 204 6.28 26.65 0.74
CA SER A 204 4.91 26.17 0.98
C SER A 204 4.86 25.09 2.06
N MET A 205 5.78 24.11 2.03
CA MET A 205 5.89 23.06 3.06
C MET A 205 6.25 23.63 4.44
N ILE A 206 7.23 24.54 4.52
CA ILE A 206 7.65 25.14 5.79
C ILE A 206 6.52 25.98 6.38
N GLN A 207 5.86 26.82 5.56
CA GLN A 207 4.75 27.65 6.00
C GLN A 207 3.59 26.79 6.51
N TYR A 208 3.20 25.75 5.77
CA TYR A 208 2.19 24.81 6.20
C TYR A 208 2.53 24.14 7.52
N ALA A 209 3.78 23.69 7.70
CA ALA A 209 4.19 23.04 8.95
C ALA A 209 4.15 23.99 10.16
N LEU A 210 4.51 25.27 9.97
CA LEU A 210 4.42 26.28 11.03
C LEU A 210 2.98 26.61 11.38
N ASP A 211 2.12 26.76 10.37
CA ASP A 211 0.69 27.09 10.50
C ASP A 211 -0.20 25.88 10.79
N TYR A 212 0.38 24.68 10.82
CA TYR A 212 -0.36 23.42 10.96
C TYR A 212 -1.28 23.44 12.16
N GLN A 213 -2.54 23.09 11.91
CA GLN A 213 -3.55 22.85 12.91
C GLN A 213 -3.94 21.38 12.86
N THR A 214 -3.98 20.73 14.04
CA THR A 214 -4.48 19.37 14.16
C THR A 214 -5.91 19.31 13.63
N PRO A 215 -6.20 18.48 12.61
CA PRO A 215 -7.57 18.28 12.15
C PRO A 215 -8.43 17.73 13.30
N ASP A 216 -9.64 18.26 13.45
CA ASP A 216 -10.65 17.66 14.31
C ASP A 216 -11.25 16.44 13.58
N THR A 217 -11.01 15.25 14.11
CA THR A 217 -11.51 14.00 13.54
C THR A 217 -12.40 13.26 14.53
N GLN A 218 -13.44 12.62 14.03
CA GLN A 218 -14.46 11.95 14.85
C GLN A 218 -14.64 10.50 14.41
N THR A 219 -15.26 9.68 15.25
CA THR A 219 -15.57 8.30 14.90
C THR A 219 -16.58 8.24 13.76
N LEU A 220 -16.38 7.35 12.79
CA LEU A 220 -17.36 7.09 11.74
C LEU A 220 -18.54 6.28 12.32
N ARG A 221 -19.76 6.78 12.18
CA ARG A 221 -20.96 6.09 12.66
C ARG A 221 -21.53 5.21 11.56
N VAL A 222 -21.56 3.89 11.75
CA VAL A 222 -21.85 2.94 10.66
C VAL A 222 -23.16 2.20 10.88
N LEU A 223 -24.01 2.19 9.85
CA LEU A 223 -25.18 1.33 9.73
C LEU A 223 -24.94 0.33 8.59
N ALA A 224 -24.71 -0.94 8.95
CA ALA A 224 -24.52 -2.05 8.01
C ALA A 224 -25.07 -3.35 8.63
N ALA A 225 -25.73 -4.18 7.83
CA ALA A 225 -26.30 -5.46 8.30
C ALA A 225 -25.35 -6.65 8.14
N ASN A 226 -24.26 -6.49 7.38
CA ASN A 226 -23.25 -7.53 7.17
C ASN A 226 -21.83 -6.99 7.40
N ASP A 227 -20.88 -7.92 7.55
CA ASP A 227 -19.49 -7.59 7.92
C ASP A 227 -18.60 -7.15 6.75
N ASN A 228 -19.07 -7.16 5.49
CA ASN A 228 -18.21 -6.84 4.34
C ASN A 228 -17.66 -5.41 4.43
N VAL A 229 -18.54 -4.44 4.69
CA VAL A 229 -18.20 -3.02 4.86
C VAL A 229 -17.30 -2.82 6.08
N THR A 230 -17.68 -3.37 7.24
CA THR A 230 -16.94 -3.20 8.50
C THR A 230 -15.57 -3.87 8.46
N GLN A 231 -15.41 -4.97 7.72
CA GLN A 231 -14.13 -5.62 7.46
C GLN A 231 -13.16 -4.69 6.72
N VAL A 232 -13.63 -4.03 5.66
CA VAL A 232 -12.78 -3.10 4.89
C VAL A 232 -12.47 -1.84 5.69
N LEU A 233 -13.45 -1.28 6.42
CA LEU A 233 -13.22 -0.13 7.31
C LEU A 233 -12.12 -0.45 8.33
N LYS A 234 -12.19 -1.62 8.96
CA LYS A 234 -11.16 -2.10 9.89
C LYS A 234 -9.80 -2.28 9.21
N ALA A 235 -9.76 -2.88 8.03
CA ALA A 235 -8.52 -3.07 7.26
C ALA A 235 -7.91 -1.74 6.79
N SER A 236 -8.73 -0.70 6.62
CA SER A 236 -8.32 0.65 6.24
C SER A 236 -7.88 1.51 7.42
N GLY A 237 -8.01 1.00 8.66
CA GLY A 237 -7.70 1.72 9.89
C GLY A 237 -8.79 2.73 10.33
N VAL A 238 -9.99 2.66 9.76
CA VAL A 238 -11.07 3.59 10.12
C VAL A 238 -11.59 3.25 11.52
N THR A 239 -11.66 4.24 12.40
CA THR A 239 -12.34 4.09 13.71
C THR A 239 -13.84 4.25 13.52
N PHE A 240 -14.64 3.26 13.91
CA PHE A 240 -16.09 3.29 13.71
C PHE A 240 -16.92 2.69 14.85
N THR A 241 -18.21 3.05 14.91
CA THR A 241 -19.25 2.44 15.75
C THR A 241 -20.23 1.62 14.92
N ASN A 242 -20.84 0.60 15.53
CA ASN A 242 -21.97 -0.13 14.94
C ASN A 242 -23.29 0.51 15.39
N GLY A 243 -23.66 1.63 14.76
CA GLY A 243 -24.81 2.45 15.11
C GLY A 243 -24.51 3.94 15.08
N LEU A 244 -25.53 4.76 15.32
CA LEU A 244 -25.47 6.23 15.23
C LEU A 244 -25.12 6.95 16.54
N GLU A 245 -24.59 6.24 17.54
CA GLU A 245 -24.19 6.84 18.81
C GLU A 245 -23.03 7.85 18.64
N GLY A 246 -23.08 8.95 19.38
CA GLY A 246 -22.05 9.98 19.36
C GLY A 246 -22.19 10.99 18.21
N SER A 247 -21.06 11.61 17.83
CA SER A 247 -20.98 12.60 16.76
C SER A 247 -19.97 12.16 15.70
N GLY A 248 -20.10 12.71 14.49
CA GLY A 248 -19.18 12.44 13.39
C GLY A 248 -19.91 12.12 12.08
N PRO A 249 -19.15 11.84 11.01
CA PRO A 249 -19.73 11.41 9.74
C PRO A 249 -20.49 10.10 9.90
N ILE A 250 -21.49 9.87 9.04
CA ILE A 250 -22.28 8.65 9.01
C ILE A 250 -21.97 7.88 7.73
N LEU A 251 -21.82 6.56 7.82
CA LEU A 251 -21.88 5.64 6.67
C LEU A 251 -23.14 4.79 6.80
N VAL A 252 -23.94 4.76 5.73
CA VAL A 252 -25.09 3.87 5.59
C VAL A 252 -24.86 2.95 4.40
N ASP A 253 -24.73 1.66 4.68
CA ASP A 253 -24.67 0.62 3.67
C ASP A 253 -26.08 0.16 3.28
N ALA A 254 -26.28 -0.11 2.00
CA ALA A 254 -27.57 -0.53 1.47
C ALA A 254 -28.08 -1.87 2.03
N SER A 255 -27.23 -2.66 2.70
CA SER A 255 -27.70 -3.86 3.42
C SER A 255 -28.50 -3.54 4.68
N HIS A 256 -28.38 -2.33 5.24
CA HIS A 256 -29.10 -1.94 6.45
C HIS A 256 -30.49 -1.38 6.12
N GLN A 257 -31.52 -1.91 6.79
CA GLN A 257 -32.87 -1.39 6.67
C GLN A 257 -33.09 -0.23 7.65
N LEU A 258 -33.20 0.98 7.10
CA LEU A 258 -33.38 2.21 7.89
C LEU A 258 -34.76 2.27 8.55
N ASN A 259 -34.78 2.69 9.81
CA ASN A 259 -36.00 3.07 10.52
C ASN A 259 -36.17 4.60 10.63
N SER A 260 -37.35 5.06 11.06
CA SER A 260 -37.67 6.49 11.13
C SER A 260 -36.76 7.30 12.07
N ALA A 261 -36.27 6.70 13.17
CA ALA A 261 -35.37 7.38 14.09
C ALA A 261 -33.96 7.56 13.48
N GLU A 262 -33.48 6.56 12.75
CA GLU A 262 -32.21 6.64 12.01
C GLU A 262 -32.28 7.69 10.89
N ILE A 263 -33.36 7.71 10.11
CA ILE A 263 -33.58 8.74 9.08
C ILE A 263 -33.60 10.14 9.70
N HIS A 264 -34.23 10.29 10.87
CA HIS A 264 -34.24 11.56 11.59
C HIS A 264 -32.84 11.99 12.03
N GLU A 265 -32.03 11.08 12.60
CA GLU A 265 -30.65 11.39 13.01
C GLU A 265 -29.73 11.68 11.83
N ILE A 266 -29.90 10.99 10.70
CA ILE A 266 -29.16 11.26 9.45
C ILE A 266 -29.47 12.67 8.95
N ASN A 267 -30.76 13.03 8.86
CA ASN A 267 -31.17 14.37 8.44
C ASN A 267 -30.72 15.45 9.44
N SER A 268 -30.82 15.20 10.75
CA SER A 268 -30.29 16.08 11.80
C SER A 268 -28.78 16.30 11.66
N THR A 269 -28.03 15.26 11.27
CA THR A 269 -26.59 15.37 10.99
C THR A 269 -26.33 16.29 9.79
N LEU A 270 -27.07 16.13 8.69
CA LEU A 270 -26.95 16.99 7.50
C LEU A 270 -27.30 18.45 7.80
N SER A 271 -28.39 18.71 8.52
CA SER A 271 -28.80 20.08 8.91
C SER A 271 -27.83 20.76 9.91
N ARG A 272 -26.90 20.01 10.52
CA ARG A 272 -25.81 20.54 11.35
C ARG A 272 -24.48 20.69 10.59
N GLY A 273 -24.46 20.41 9.29
CA GLY A 273 -23.26 20.49 8.46
C GLY A 273 -22.42 19.22 8.42
N GLY A 274 -22.96 18.11 8.93
CA GLY A 274 -22.31 16.81 8.90
C GLY A 274 -22.30 16.20 7.50
N LYS A 275 -21.51 15.13 7.36
CA LYS A 275 -21.35 14.38 6.11
C LYS A 275 -21.95 12.98 6.23
N VAL A 276 -22.63 12.53 5.19
CA VAL A 276 -23.25 11.21 5.11
C VAL A 276 -22.72 10.47 3.89
N TRP A 277 -22.26 9.24 4.06
CA TRP A 277 -21.79 8.35 3.00
C TRP A 277 -22.84 7.26 2.77
N LEU A 278 -23.49 7.28 1.60
CA LEU A 278 -24.42 6.25 1.18
C LEU A 278 -23.69 5.28 0.25
N HIS A 279 -23.60 4.01 0.64
CA HIS A 279 -22.84 2.99 -0.09
C HIS A 279 -23.73 1.84 -0.55
N GLY A 280 -23.51 1.35 -1.76
CA GLY A 280 -24.07 0.07 -2.24
C GLY A 280 -25.51 0.11 -2.74
N TYR A 281 -26.10 1.30 -2.93
CA TYR A 281 -27.47 1.43 -3.43
C TYR A 281 -27.57 1.19 -4.94
N ASP A 282 -28.64 0.51 -5.36
CA ASP A 282 -28.97 0.16 -6.74
C ASP A 282 -30.46 0.37 -7.05
N THR A 283 -30.88 0.06 -8.27
CA THR A 283 -32.27 0.21 -8.72
C THR A 283 -33.31 -0.50 -7.84
N SER A 284 -32.93 -1.54 -7.09
CA SER A 284 -33.85 -2.32 -6.25
C SER A 284 -34.08 -1.70 -4.87
N ASN A 285 -33.13 -0.90 -4.35
CA ASN A 285 -33.14 -0.43 -2.96
C ASN A 285 -32.96 1.09 -2.80
N VAL A 286 -32.58 1.83 -3.84
CA VAL A 286 -32.31 3.28 -3.76
C VAL A 286 -33.50 4.11 -3.28
N GLN A 287 -34.74 3.63 -3.47
CA GLN A 287 -35.92 4.33 -2.96
C GLN A 287 -35.93 4.46 -1.43
N ALA A 288 -35.24 3.57 -0.70
CA ALA A 288 -35.16 3.59 0.76
C ALA A 288 -34.46 4.84 1.32
N VAL A 289 -33.69 5.57 0.49
CA VAL A 289 -32.98 6.80 0.89
C VAL A 289 -33.59 8.08 0.31
N SER A 290 -34.80 8.02 -0.25
CA SER A 290 -35.47 9.19 -0.85
C SER A 290 -35.61 10.37 0.12
N ASP A 291 -35.96 10.09 1.38
CA ASP A 291 -36.14 11.11 2.41
C ASP A 291 -34.81 11.76 2.83
N ILE A 292 -33.70 11.03 2.72
CA ILE A 292 -32.35 11.52 3.01
C ILE A 292 -31.85 12.38 1.84
N LEU A 293 -32.02 11.89 0.60
CA LEU A 293 -31.66 12.61 -0.62
C LEU A 293 -32.51 13.89 -0.83
N GLY A 294 -33.73 13.91 -0.30
CA GLY A 294 -34.68 15.01 -0.47
C GLY A 294 -35.26 15.10 -1.89
N PHE A 295 -35.20 14.00 -2.64
CA PHE A 295 -35.84 13.82 -3.94
C PHE A 295 -36.08 12.32 -4.17
N LYS A 296 -36.97 11.99 -5.11
CA LYS A 296 -37.19 10.62 -5.54
C LYS A 296 -36.05 10.18 -6.47
N PRO A 297 -35.17 9.25 -6.07
CA PRO A 297 -34.03 8.87 -6.89
C PRO A 297 -34.47 8.04 -8.09
N THR A 298 -33.78 8.21 -9.22
CA THR A 298 -33.82 7.29 -10.36
C THR A 298 -32.41 6.87 -10.69
N MET A 299 -32.24 5.67 -11.24
CA MET A 299 -30.93 5.18 -11.64
C MET A 299 -30.96 4.66 -13.07
N SER A 300 -29.89 4.94 -13.79
CA SER A 300 -29.71 4.56 -15.19
C SER A 300 -28.60 3.54 -15.33
N LYS A 301 -28.79 2.58 -16.25
CA LYS A 301 -27.74 1.59 -16.54
C LYS A 301 -26.53 2.29 -17.16
N ARG A 302 -25.34 2.02 -16.62
CA ARG A 302 -24.07 2.51 -17.18
C ARG A 302 -23.56 1.62 -18.31
N ASP A 303 -22.61 2.15 -19.08
CA ASP A 303 -21.81 1.37 -20.02
C ASP A 303 -20.97 0.32 -19.25
N ASP A 304 -21.21 -0.96 -19.54
CA ASP A 304 -20.55 -2.09 -18.90
C ASP A 304 -19.17 -2.39 -19.49
N THR A 305 -18.78 -1.73 -20.59
CA THR A 305 -17.42 -1.77 -21.14
C THR A 305 -16.44 -0.90 -20.35
N VAL A 306 -16.94 0.03 -19.55
CA VAL A 306 -16.10 0.89 -18.70
C VAL A 306 -15.70 0.14 -17.43
N LEU A 307 -14.41 -0.15 -17.31
CA LEU A 307 -13.81 -0.99 -16.25
C LEU A 307 -13.22 -0.20 -15.07
N SER A 308 -13.37 1.12 -15.03
CA SER A 308 -12.75 2.01 -14.03
C SER A 308 -13.63 3.22 -13.76
N VAL A 309 -13.37 3.92 -12.66
CA VAL A 309 -13.88 5.29 -12.43
C VAL A 309 -12.78 6.29 -12.74
N ALA A 310 -12.99 7.12 -13.76
CA ALA A 310 -12.16 8.29 -14.01
C ALA A 310 -12.63 9.44 -13.11
N LEU A 311 -11.79 9.87 -12.18
CA LEU A 311 -12.06 10.98 -11.28
C LEU A 311 -12.20 12.28 -12.07
N ARG A 312 -13.09 13.16 -11.62
CA ARG A 312 -13.39 14.44 -12.28
C ARG A 312 -13.23 15.60 -11.31
N GLY A 313 -12.45 16.59 -11.74
CA GLY A 313 -12.22 17.84 -11.00
C GLY A 313 -11.43 17.63 -9.71
N ASP A 314 -11.40 18.71 -8.91
CA ASP A 314 -10.55 18.82 -7.73
C ASP A 314 -11.40 18.87 -6.45
N HIS A 315 -12.39 17.98 -6.31
CA HIS A 315 -13.25 18.00 -5.14
C HIS A 315 -12.47 17.52 -3.89
N PRO A 316 -12.51 18.23 -2.74
CA PRO A 316 -11.71 17.88 -1.56
C PRO A 316 -11.93 16.47 -1.00
N LEU A 317 -13.08 15.87 -1.29
CA LEU A 317 -13.37 14.48 -0.91
C LEU A 317 -12.43 13.47 -1.59
N LEU A 318 -11.95 13.80 -2.79
CA LEU A 318 -11.09 12.92 -3.59
C LEU A 318 -9.59 13.21 -3.43
N ASP A 319 -9.21 14.23 -2.65
CA ASP A 319 -7.80 14.58 -2.41
C ASP A 319 -7.02 13.35 -1.93
N GLY A 320 -5.95 13.02 -2.65
CA GLY A 320 -5.06 11.89 -2.39
C GLY A 320 -5.35 10.63 -3.23
N LEU A 321 -6.45 10.60 -3.97
CA LEU A 321 -6.84 9.49 -4.84
C LEU A 321 -6.52 9.77 -6.31
N SER A 322 -6.21 8.71 -7.05
CA SER A 322 -5.91 8.76 -8.47
C SER A 322 -6.81 7.81 -9.27
N ASN A 323 -6.91 8.03 -10.59
CA ASN A 323 -7.59 7.10 -11.50
C ASN A 323 -7.04 5.67 -11.40
N PHE A 324 -5.78 5.50 -11.00
CA PHE A 324 -5.16 4.18 -10.83
C PHE A 324 -5.70 3.43 -9.61
N ASP A 325 -6.18 4.13 -8.59
CA ASP A 325 -6.82 3.53 -7.41
C ASP A 325 -8.15 2.88 -7.79
N TYR A 326 -8.88 3.46 -8.74
CA TYR A 326 -10.14 2.93 -9.28
C TYR A 326 -9.95 2.01 -10.51
N PHE A 327 -8.71 1.82 -10.96
CA PHE A 327 -8.42 0.95 -12.10
C PHE A 327 -8.29 -0.51 -11.65
N TRP A 328 -9.40 -1.25 -11.63
CA TRP A 328 -9.46 -2.67 -11.21
C TRP A 328 -9.50 -3.61 -12.41
N ALA A 329 -8.44 -3.54 -13.22
CA ALA A 329 -8.26 -4.37 -14.39
C ALA A 329 -6.77 -4.67 -14.64
N THR A 330 -6.52 -5.79 -15.31
CA THR A 330 -5.20 -6.10 -15.89
C THR A 330 -5.13 -5.55 -17.31
N VAL A 331 -3.94 -5.12 -17.74
CA VAL A 331 -3.66 -4.68 -19.11
C VAL A 331 -2.51 -5.50 -19.70
N GLN A 332 -2.53 -5.75 -21.01
CA GLN A 332 -1.47 -6.51 -21.66
C GLN A 332 -0.32 -5.58 -22.07
N LEU A 333 0.78 -5.61 -21.31
CA LEU A 333 2.01 -4.87 -21.64
C LEU A 333 2.63 -5.44 -22.94
N GLY A 334 2.69 -4.64 -24.01
CA GLY A 334 3.40 -4.99 -25.26
C GLY A 334 2.63 -4.75 -26.57
N ALA A 335 1.33 -4.48 -26.54
CA ALA A 335 0.56 -4.18 -27.75
C ALA A 335 0.72 -2.70 -28.15
N ARG A 336 1.38 -2.45 -29.30
CA ARG A 336 1.73 -1.10 -29.79
C ARG A 336 0.55 -0.18 -30.16
N ARG A 337 -0.71 -0.55 -29.94
CA ARG A 337 -1.85 0.26 -30.43
C ARG A 337 -2.99 0.51 -29.45
N ASP A 338 -3.33 -0.40 -28.53
CA ASP A 338 -4.27 -0.07 -27.44
C ASP A 338 -4.04 -0.96 -26.21
N TYR A 339 -3.45 -0.39 -25.15
CA TYR A 339 -3.18 -1.09 -23.88
C TYR A 339 -4.46 -1.60 -23.19
N PHE A 340 -5.60 -0.98 -23.48
CA PHE A 340 -6.87 -1.23 -22.80
C PHE A 340 -7.81 -2.19 -23.55
N GLU A 341 -7.58 -2.46 -24.85
CA GLU A 341 -8.50 -3.24 -25.69
C GLU A 341 -8.67 -4.70 -25.22
N LYS A 342 -7.66 -5.25 -24.55
CA LYS A 342 -7.67 -6.61 -23.98
C LYS A 342 -7.70 -6.63 -22.46
N GLY A 343 -8.05 -5.51 -21.83
CA GLY A 343 -8.09 -5.41 -20.39
C GLY A 343 -9.10 -6.39 -19.80
N LYS A 344 -8.75 -7.07 -18.70
CA LYS A 344 -9.69 -7.94 -17.98
C LYS A 344 -9.93 -7.38 -16.57
N PRO A 345 -11.19 -7.17 -16.16
CA PRO A 345 -11.47 -6.71 -14.82
C PRO A 345 -10.97 -7.72 -13.79
N THR A 346 -10.31 -7.22 -12.74
CA THR A 346 -9.91 -7.99 -11.56
C THR A 346 -10.98 -7.97 -10.48
N ALA A 347 -11.86 -6.96 -10.52
CA ALA A 347 -13.01 -6.80 -9.65
C ALA A 347 -14.13 -6.01 -10.37
N PRO A 348 -15.39 -6.13 -9.94
CA PRO A 348 -16.44 -5.21 -10.36
C PRO A 348 -16.18 -3.81 -9.78
N ILE A 349 -16.20 -2.78 -10.62
CA ILE A 349 -15.97 -1.38 -10.18
C ILE A 349 -17.17 -0.76 -9.45
N GLY A 350 -18.37 -1.30 -9.64
CA GLY A 350 -19.60 -0.76 -9.10
C GLY A 350 -20.81 -1.52 -9.61
N GLY A 351 -22.01 -1.10 -9.17
CA GLY A 351 -23.27 -1.57 -9.74
C GLY A 351 -23.36 -1.33 -11.25
N LEU A 352 -24.32 -1.98 -11.92
CA LEU A 352 -24.65 -1.67 -13.33
C LEU A 352 -25.39 -0.34 -13.47
N ASP A 353 -25.74 0.32 -12.36
CA ASP A 353 -26.58 1.50 -12.33
C ASP A 353 -25.84 2.71 -11.74
N VAL A 354 -26.10 3.92 -12.24
CA VAL A 354 -25.65 5.20 -11.68
C VAL A 354 -26.84 6.02 -11.24
N LEU A 355 -26.70 6.82 -10.18
CA LEU A 355 -27.75 7.72 -9.72
C LEU A 355 -27.91 8.90 -10.68
N ASP A 356 -29.13 9.11 -11.16
CA ASP A 356 -29.48 10.27 -11.98
C ASP A 356 -29.81 11.46 -11.07
N LEU A 357 -29.04 12.54 -11.21
CA LEU A 357 -29.37 13.79 -10.56
C LEU A 357 -30.56 14.45 -11.30
N PRO A 358 -31.64 14.85 -10.59
CA PRO A 358 -32.79 15.49 -11.22
C PRO A 358 -32.44 16.74 -12.02
N THR A 359 -31.46 17.51 -11.52
CA THR A 359 -30.91 18.71 -12.16
C THR A 359 -29.42 18.85 -11.79
N LEU A 360 -28.64 19.53 -12.63
CA LEU A 360 -27.17 19.65 -12.46
C LEU A 360 -26.75 20.42 -11.21
N ASP A 361 -27.63 21.24 -10.63
CA ASP A 361 -27.39 21.98 -9.39
C ASP A 361 -27.65 21.16 -8.12
N ARG A 362 -28.22 19.94 -8.24
CA ARG A 362 -28.50 19.06 -7.09
C ARG A 362 -27.28 18.32 -6.57
N GLY A 363 -26.20 18.26 -7.35
CA GLY A 363 -24.99 17.57 -6.93
C GLY A 363 -23.88 17.65 -7.98
N GLN A 364 -22.67 17.35 -7.55
CA GLN A 364 -21.50 17.30 -8.39
C GLN A 364 -21.12 15.85 -8.70
N VAL A 365 -20.99 15.52 -9.98
CA VAL A 365 -20.46 14.23 -10.43
C VAL A 365 -18.94 14.24 -10.26
N LEU A 366 -18.43 13.37 -9.38
CA LEU A 366 -17.01 13.28 -9.03
C LEU A 366 -16.26 12.20 -9.82
N GLY A 367 -16.98 11.32 -10.51
CA GLY A 367 -16.42 10.22 -11.29
C GLY A 367 -17.16 9.98 -12.61
N ALA A 368 -16.46 9.43 -13.59
CA ALA A 368 -17.04 8.87 -14.82
C ALA A 368 -16.72 7.36 -14.88
N PRO A 369 -17.74 6.47 -14.86
CA PRO A 369 -19.17 6.74 -14.77
C PRO A 369 -19.56 7.40 -13.44
N ALA A 370 -20.76 7.99 -13.36
CA ALA A 370 -21.28 8.77 -12.22
C ALA A 370 -21.60 7.93 -10.97
N LEU A 371 -20.64 7.09 -10.56
CA LEU A 371 -20.69 6.26 -9.35
C LEU A 371 -20.30 7.05 -8.10
N LEU A 372 -19.64 8.20 -8.25
CA LEU A 372 -19.20 9.04 -7.14
C LEU A 372 -19.87 10.40 -7.29
N LEU A 373 -20.70 10.79 -6.32
CA LEU A 373 -21.40 12.08 -6.32
C LEU A 373 -21.29 12.76 -4.96
N ASP A 374 -21.11 14.07 -4.94
CA ASP A 374 -21.38 14.90 -3.76
C ASP A 374 -22.70 15.63 -3.97
N ILE A 375 -23.64 15.46 -3.03
CA ILE A 375 -24.99 15.99 -3.08
C ILE A 375 -25.15 16.93 -1.87
N PRO A 376 -25.11 18.26 -2.06
CA PRO A 376 -25.36 19.20 -0.99
C PRO A 376 -26.77 19.04 -0.42
N LYS A 377 -26.89 19.01 0.90
CA LYS A 377 -28.17 18.87 1.60
C LYS A 377 -28.17 19.69 2.87
N ASP A 378 -29.07 20.66 2.93
CA ASP A 378 -29.13 21.68 3.98
C ASP A 378 -27.76 22.38 4.12
N SER A 379 -27.11 22.30 5.29
CA SER A 379 -25.74 22.79 5.49
C SER A 379 -24.64 21.72 5.33
N GLY A 380 -25.03 20.46 5.14
CA GLY A 380 -24.14 19.30 5.03
C GLY A 380 -24.04 18.77 3.60
N SER A 381 -23.45 17.58 3.45
CA SER A 381 -23.38 16.92 2.15
C SER A 381 -23.49 15.40 2.25
N ILE A 382 -24.00 14.81 1.18
CA ILE A 382 -24.14 13.37 0.99
C ILE A 382 -23.14 12.94 -0.08
N PHE A 383 -22.22 12.06 0.29
CA PHE A 383 -21.41 11.31 -0.66
C PHE A 383 -22.17 10.05 -1.07
N PHE A 384 -22.65 10.02 -2.30
CA PHE A 384 -23.27 8.83 -2.88
C PHE A 384 -22.19 8.02 -3.60
N ASP A 385 -21.98 6.79 -3.14
CA ASP A 385 -20.92 5.90 -3.55
C ASP A 385 -21.47 4.58 -4.10
N GLY A 386 -21.48 4.49 -5.43
CA GLY A 386 -21.84 3.30 -6.18
C GLY A 386 -20.66 2.36 -6.48
N VAL A 387 -19.46 2.66 -5.97
CA VAL A 387 -18.28 1.81 -6.18
C VAL A 387 -18.35 0.61 -5.25
N THR A 388 -18.24 -0.62 -5.79
CA THR A 388 -18.34 -1.86 -5.01
C THR A 388 -16.99 -2.29 -4.42
N TRP A 389 -16.37 -1.38 -3.66
CA TRP A 389 -15.08 -1.64 -3.02
C TRP A 389 -15.14 -2.77 -1.99
N ASP A 390 -16.31 -2.99 -1.37
CA ASP A 390 -16.61 -4.08 -0.44
C ASP A 390 -16.41 -5.44 -1.11
N LYS A 391 -16.85 -5.57 -2.36
CA LYS A 391 -16.69 -6.78 -3.20
C LYS A 391 -15.29 -6.88 -3.78
N ALA A 392 -14.69 -5.75 -4.15
CA ALA A 392 -13.36 -5.69 -4.72
C ALA A 392 -12.25 -5.97 -3.70
N TYR A 393 -12.52 -5.85 -2.40
CA TYR A 393 -11.52 -6.01 -1.35
C TYR A 393 -10.77 -7.36 -1.43
N ALA A 394 -11.46 -8.43 -1.83
CA ALA A 394 -10.85 -9.76 -1.93
C ALA A 394 -9.79 -9.88 -3.03
N THR A 395 -9.80 -9.00 -4.04
CA THR A 395 -8.87 -9.05 -5.20
C THR A 395 -8.01 -7.80 -5.34
N GLU A 396 -8.48 -6.64 -4.87
CA GLU A 396 -7.78 -5.34 -4.91
C GLU A 396 -7.61 -4.69 -3.51
N PRO A 397 -7.20 -5.45 -2.47
CA PRO A 397 -7.22 -4.99 -1.08
C PRO A 397 -6.44 -3.68 -0.87
N GLY A 398 -5.28 -3.53 -1.52
CA GLY A 398 -4.45 -2.34 -1.32
C GLY A 398 -5.04 -1.08 -1.94
N LYS A 399 -5.72 -1.18 -3.08
CA LYS A 399 -6.40 -0.04 -3.70
C LYS A 399 -7.68 0.31 -2.93
N VAL A 400 -8.45 -0.71 -2.55
CA VAL A 400 -9.67 -0.57 -1.75
C VAL A 400 -9.38 0.09 -0.41
N CYS A 401 -8.37 -0.36 0.34
CA CYS A 401 -8.04 0.26 1.62
C CYS A 401 -7.59 1.72 1.48
N ARG A 402 -6.87 2.07 0.40
CA ARG A 402 -6.55 3.47 0.12
C ARG A 402 -7.79 4.29 -0.18
N ILE A 403 -8.70 3.80 -1.02
CA ILE A 403 -9.97 4.49 -1.35
C ILE A 403 -10.76 4.73 -0.06
N VAL A 404 -11.12 3.67 0.64
CA VAL A 404 -12.00 3.73 1.82
C VAL A 404 -11.38 4.58 2.92
N GLY A 405 -10.10 4.35 3.22
CA GLY A 405 -9.40 5.12 4.25
C GLY A 405 -9.23 6.60 3.90
N THR A 406 -9.00 6.94 2.63
CA THR A 406 -8.87 8.34 2.19
C THR A 406 -10.20 9.06 2.20
N ILE A 407 -11.26 8.44 1.68
CA ILE A 407 -12.62 8.99 1.73
C ILE A 407 -13.05 9.23 3.18
N ALA A 408 -12.91 8.21 4.05
CA ALA A 408 -13.27 8.33 5.46
C ALA A 408 -12.50 9.48 6.13
N MET A 409 -11.18 9.58 5.91
CA MET A 409 -10.36 10.69 6.41
C MET A 409 -10.83 12.06 5.89
N ASN A 410 -11.13 12.18 4.59
CA ASN A 410 -11.58 13.43 3.98
C ASN A 410 -13.01 13.81 4.42
N MET A 411 -13.80 12.84 4.89
CA MET A 411 -15.07 13.08 5.57
C MET A 411 -14.91 13.53 7.03
N GLY A 412 -13.70 13.50 7.59
CA GLY A 412 -13.41 13.84 8.98
C GLY A 412 -13.45 12.64 9.93
N ALA A 413 -13.43 11.40 9.41
CA ALA A 413 -13.31 10.22 10.26
C ALA A 413 -11.88 10.06 10.79
N THR A 414 -11.76 9.61 12.04
CA THR A 414 -10.48 9.23 12.63
C THR A 414 -9.95 7.98 11.96
N ILE A 415 -8.73 8.06 11.42
CA ILE A 415 -7.96 6.91 10.97
C ILE A 415 -6.91 6.58 12.02
N ASP A 416 -7.02 5.40 12.61
CA ASP A 416 -5.98 4.82 13.44
C ASP A 416 -5.25 3.77 12.60
N ILE A 417 -4.17 4.20 11.95
CA ILE A 417 -3.19 3.28 11.39
C ILE A 417 -2.43 2.73 12.60
N SER A 418 -3.01 1.73 13.26
CA SER A 418 -2.29 1.03 14.32
C SER A 418 -0.92 0.64 13.75
N PRO A 419 0.20 0.93 14.45
CA PRO A 419 1.52 0.59 13.96
C PRO A 419 1.56 -0.91 13.61
N GLU A 420 2.45 -1.32 12.68
CA GLU A 420 2.68 -2.74 12.36
C GLU A 420 2.97 -3.30 13.72
N ARG A 421 2.11 -4.25 14.07
CA ARG A 421 2.28 -5.11 15.21
C ARG A 421 3.75 -5.44 15.30
N GLU A 422 4.42 -4.97 16.33
CA GLU A 422 5.76 -5.47 16.58
C GLU A 422 5.60 -6.93 16.95
N PHE A 423 6.37 -7.82 16.33
CA PHE A 423 6.27 -9.23 16.66
C PHE A 423 7.50 -9.69 17.42
N THR A 424 7.27 -10.60 18.35
CA THR A 424 8.29 -11.57 18.75
C THR A 424 8.16 -12.77 17.82
N TYR A 425 9.19 -12.97 16.99
CA TYR A 425 9.18 -14.00 15.96
C TYR A 425 9.68 -15.35 16.50
N PHE A 426 9.15 -16.43 15.93
CA PHE A 426 9.66 -17.78 16.15
C PHE A 426 9.58 -18.60 14.86
N PRO A 427 10.61 -19.41 14.55
CA PRO A 427 10.57 -20.27 13.38
C PRO A 427 9.65 -21.48 13.62
N VAL A 428 9.02 -21.96 12.55
CA VAL A 428 8.35 -23.27 12.51
C VAL A 428 9.28 -24.23 11.76
N SER A 429 9.66 -25.33 12.41
CA SER A 429 10.63 -26.27 11.82
C SER A 429 10.00 -27.11 10.72
N LEU A 430 10.65 -27.14 9.56
CA LEU A 430 10.26 -27.98 8.41
C LEU A 430 11.24 -29.14 8.16
N VAL A 431 12.24 -29.32 9.04
CA VAL A 431 13.38 -30.25 8.84
C VAL A 431 12.94 -31.67 8.50
N ASN A 432 11.95 -32.18 9.24
CA ASN A 432 11.44 -33.55 9.08
C ASN A 432 10.52 -33.73 7.87
N HIS A 433 10.16 -32.64 7.20
CA HIS A 433 9.20 -32.64 6.08
C HIS A 433 9.84 -32.27 4.74
N ALA A 434 11.03 -31.68 4.75
CA ALA A 434 11.75 -31.31 3.52
C ALA A 434 12.02 -32.54 2.63
N ASN A 435 11.85 -32.38 1.31
CA ASN A 435 11.98 -33.46 0.33
C ASN A 435 12.93 -33.14 -0.85
N ARG A 436 13.27 -31.87 -1.08
CA ARG A 436 14.14 -31.43 -2.19
C ARG A 436 15.24 -30.47 -1.73
N ALA A 437 16.32 -30.37 -2.50
CA ALA A 437 17.40 -29.39 -2.32
C ALA A 437 17.05 -28.02 -2.97
N PHE A 438 17.96 -27.04 -2.90
CA PHE A 438 17.89 -25.85 -3.77
C PHE A 438 18.51 -26.08 -5.16
N PHE A 439 19.54 -26.93 -5.22
CA PHE A 439 20.33 -27.25 -6.40
C PHE A 439 19.87 -28.57 -7.01
N ASP A 440 19.73 -28.59 -8.33
CA ASP A 440 19.26 -29.72 -9.12
C ASP A 440 20.30 -30.15 -10.16
N GLU A 441 20.83 -31.37 -10.06
CA GLU A 441 21.89 -31.85 -10.96
C GLU A 441 21.36 -32.42 -12.28
N GLU A 442 20.15 -32.97 -12.29
CA GLU A 442 19.58 -33.72 -13.42
C GLU A 442 18.08 -33.45 -13.54
N ALA A 443 17.64 -32.99 -14.72
CA ALA A 443 16.23 -32.67 -14.95
C ALA A 443 15.37 -33.94 -15.08
N GLY A 444 14.27 -34.00 -14.33
CA GLY A 444 13.20 -34.99 -14.52
C GLY A 444 13.52 -36.38 -13.96
N ASP A 445 14.45 -36.49 -13.01
CA ASP A 445 14.84 -37.75 -12.39
C ASP A 445 14.00 -38.08 -11.13
N GLY A 446 13.17 -37.13 -10.68
CA GLY A 446 12.31 -37.24 -9.50
C GLY A 446 13.06 -37.25 -8.16
N LYS A 447 14.38 -37.04 -8.18
CA LYS A 447 15.28 -36.99 -7.02
C LYS A 447 15.91 -35.61 -6.85
N GLY A 448 15.96 -34.82 -7.93
CA GLY A 448 16.60 -33.52 -8.06
C GLY A 448 16.21 -32.43 -7.06
N GLY A 449 16.73 -31.23 -7.28
CA GLY A 449 16.51 -30.03 -6.47
C GLY A 449 15.38 -29.14 -6.94
N TRP A 450 14.87 -28.30 -6.04
CA TRP A 450 13.86 -27.27 -6.30
C TRP A 450 12.59 -27.82 -6.97
N THR A 451 12.53 -27.83 -8.30
CA THR A 451 11.37 -28.21 -9.12
C THR A 451 11.64 -29.31 -10.15
N ASP A 452 12.77 -30.03 -10.04
CA ASP A 452 13.15 -31.14 -10.94
C ASP A 452 13.33 -30.68 -12.41
N GLN A 453 13.89 -29.48 -12.59
CA GLN A 453 14.08 -28.82 -13.89
C GLN A 453 15.56 -28.75 -14.35
N GLY A 454 16.46 -29.36 -13.59
CA GLY A 454 17.89 -29.46 -13.86
C GLY A 454 18.71 -28.22 -13.51
N PRO A 455 20.02 -28.27 -13.76
CA PRO A 455 21.01 -27.35 -13.20
C PRO A 455 20.96 -25.94 -13.77
N ASP A 456 20.24 -25.75 -14.89
CA ASP A 456 20.05 -24.44 -15.47
C ASP A 456 18.87 -23.69 -14.86
N ASN A 457 17.88 -24.40 -14.30
CA ASN A 457 16.61 -23.83 -13.88
C ASN A 457 16.19 -24.20 -12.46
N ASP A 458 17.10 -23.98 -11.52
CA ASP A 458 16.92 -24.24 -10.10
C ASP A 458 17.24 -22.99 -9.25
N MET A 459 17.54 -23.19 -7.96
CA MET A 459 17.92 -22.13 -7.02
C MET A 459 19.42 -22.15 -6.66
N SER A 460 20.28 -22.55 -7.59
CA SER A 460 21.75 -22.52 -7.47
C SER A 460 22.35 -21.16 -7.14
N PHE A 461 21.64 -20.05 -7.30
CA PHE A 461 22.13 -18.71 -6.94
C PHE A 461 21.35 -18.10 -5.76
N PHE A 462 20.48 -18.87 -5.12
CA PHE A 462 19.66 -18.40 -4.00
C PHE A 462 20.49 -18.23 -2.73
N LEU A 463 20.77 -16.98 -2.36
CA LEU A 463 21.49 -16.55 -1.15
C LEU A 463 22.89 -17.14 -0.89
N ILE A 464 23.29 -18.09 -1.72
CA ILE A 464 24.55 -18.78 -1.68
C ILE A 464 25.19 -18.43 -3.02
N ASN A 465 26.30 -17.71 -2.98
CA ASN A 465 27.19 -17.66 -4.13
C ASN A 465 27.94 -18.99 -4.08
N HIS A 466 27.38 -20.02 -4.71
CA HIS A 466 27.79 -21.41 -4.51
C HIS A 466 29.28 -21.62 -4.81
N THR A 467 29.91 -22.38 -3.91
CA THR A 467 30.89 -23.38 -4.28
C THR A 467 30.58 -23.99 -5.64
N GLY A 468 31.55 -23.92 -6.55
CA GLY A 468 31.36 -24.25 -7.96
C GLY A 468 32.23 -23.31 -8.80
N LYS A 469 32.17 -23.45 -10.13
CA LYS A 469 32.94 -22.61 -11.05
C LYS A 469 32.07 -21.54 -11.70
N PHE A 470 32.41 -20.26 -11.50
CA PHE A 470 31.87 -19.15 -12.28
C PHE A 470 32.92 -18.70 -13.29
N ASN A 471 32.61 -18.72 -14.60
CA ASN A 471 33.60 -18.52 -15.68
C ASN A 471 34.84 -19.43 -15.54
N GLY A 472 34.66 -20.67 -15.07
CA GLY A 472 35.77 -21.61 -14.87
C GLY A 472 36.59 -21.40 -13.60
N MET A 473 36.27 -20.42 -12.74
CA MET A 473 36.96 -20.15 -11.48
C MET A 473 36.17 -20.64 -10.28
N ASP A 474 36.83 -21.38 -9.38
CA ASP A 474 36.23 -21.85 -8.13
C ASP A 474 35.86 -20.66 -7.24
N VAL A 475 34.60 -20.60 -6.82
CA VAL A 475 34.10 -19.57 -5.90
C VAL A 475 34.28 -20.06 -4.46
N THR A 476 34.82 -19.21 -3.58
CA THR A 476 34.99 -19.50 -2.15
C THR A 476 33.66 -19.90 -1.51
N SER A 477 33.65 -21.05 -0.83
CA SER A 477 32.50 -21.53 -0.05
C SER A 477 32.09 -20.50 0.99
N VAL A 478 30.91 -19.91 0.81
CA VAL A 478 30.27 -19.09 1.85
C VAL A 478 29.42 -20.00 2.72
N LYS A 479 29.52 -19.82 4.04
CA LYS A 479 28.66 -20.50 5.02
C LYS A 479 27.18 -20.31 4.67
N PHE A 480 26.41 -21.39 4.61
CA PHE A 480 24.98 -21.34 4.32
C PHE A 480 24.25 -20.41 5.31
N PRO A 481 23.45 -19.45 4.83
CA PRO A 481 22.81 -18.46 5.68
C PRO A 481 21.52 -19.02 6.31
N VAL A 482 21.68 -19.77 7.41
CA VAL A 482 20.58 -20.43 8.13
C VAL A 482 19.51 -19.44 8.63
N SER A 483 19.88 -18.21 8.99
CA SER A 483 18.93 -17.16 9.37
C SER A 483 19.01 -16.00 8.41
N GLN A 484 17.88 -15.66 7.79
CA GLN A 484 17.76 -14.60 6.79
C GLN A 484 16.47 -13.83 6.97
N THR A 485 16.49 -12.57 6.54
CA THR A 485 15.33 -11.69 6.61
C THR A 485 14.73 -11.52 5.22
N PHE A 486 13.45 -11.85 5.07
CA PHE A 486 12.70 -11.66 3.82
C PHE A 486 11.48 -10.80 4.11
N ALA A 487 11.27 -9.78 3.26
CA ALA A 487 10.22 -8.78 3.48
C ALA A 487 10.19 -8.26 4.94
N LYS A 488 11.35 -8.06 5.57
CA LYS A 488 11.52 -7.62 6.99
C LYS A 488 11.12 -8.62 8.08
N ARG A 489 10.90 -9.90 7.77
CA ARG A 489 10.61 -10.94 8.76
C ARG A 489 11.77 -11.95 8.80
N PRO A 490 12.23 -12.38 9.99
CA PRO A 490 13.27 -13.40 10.10
C PRO A 490 12.70 -14.79 9.79
N PHE A 491 13.39 -15.52 8.94
CA PHE A 491 13.13 -16.91 8.62
C PHE A 491 14.36 -17.77 8.95
N LEU A 492 14.07 -19.03 9.28
CA LEU A 492 15.08 -20.06 9.44
C LEU A 492 15.05 -20.96 8.19
N LEU A 493 16.13 -20.93 7.41
CA LEU A 493 16.33 -21.79 6.25
C LEU A 493 17.01 -23.10 6.67
N ILE A 494 16.70 -24.19 5.98
CA ILE A 494 17.33 -25.48 6.21
C ILE A 494 18.61 -25.56 5.39
N ASP A 495 19.74 -25.81 6.05
CA ASP A 495 21.01 -26.12 5.41
C ASP A 495 20.95 -27.56 4.85
N PRO A 496 20.93 -27.77 3.52
CA PRO A 496 20.79 -29.10 2.93
C PRO A 496 21.95 -30.02 3.32
N THR A 497 23.15 -29.49 3.58
CA THR A 497 24.32 -30.29 3.99
C THR A 497 24.14 -30.91 5.38
N ARG A 498 23.24 -30.34 6.19
CA ARG A 498 22.90 -30.81 7.54
C ARG A 498 21.58 -31.57 7.60
N ASN A 499 20.92 -31.76 6.45
CA ASN A 499 19.62 -32.40 6.38
C ASN A 499 19.49 -33.34 5.16
N ASN A 500 20.47 -34.24 4.99
CA ASN A 500 20.45 -35.28 3.95
C ASN A 500 20.20 -34.74 2.52
N GLY A 501 20.74 -33.58 2.20
CA GLY A 501 20.55 -32.92 0.91
C GLY A 501 19.21 -32.20 0.73
N LYS A 502 18.36 -32.12 1.76
CA LYS A 502 16.99 -31.59 1.65
C LYS A 502 16.82 -30.29 2.42
N ALA A 503 16.21 -29.30 1.78
CA ALA A 503 16.03 -27.97 2.33
C ALA A 503 14.63 -27.38 2.15
N VAL A 504 13.86 -27.84 1.16
CA VAL A 504 12.54 -27.29 0.84
C VAL A 504 11.47 -28.38 0.74
N LEU A 505 10.21 -27.97 0.82
CA LEU A 505 9.05 -28.79 0.56
C LEU A 505 8.52 -28.45 -0.82
N THR A 506 8.76 -29.34 -1.78
CA THR A 506 8.22 -29.23 -3.13
C THR A 506 7.00 -30.14 -3.26
N PHE A 507 5.90 -29.58 -3.73
CA PHE A 507 4.63 -30.25 -3.91
C PHE A 507 4.32 -30.47 -5.38
N THR A 508 3.84 -31.66 -5.75
CA THR A 508 3.41 -31.99 -7.11
C THR A 508 2.36 -30.99 -7.62
N GLY A 509 2.47 -30.61 -8.89
CA GLY A 509 1.50 -29.77 -9.60
C GLY A 509 1.10 -30.40 -10.93
N GLY A 510 -0.15 -30.86 -11.04
CA GLY A 510 -0.63 -31.56 -12.23
C GLY A 510 0.24 -32.78 -12.59
N GLY A 511 0.89 -32.74 -13.75
CA GLY A 511 1.82 -33.78 -14.22
C GLY A 511 3.29 -33.52 -13.90
N HIS A 512 3.63 -32.40 -13.26
CA HIS A 512 5.01 -32.00 -12.96
C HIS A 512 5.50 -32.64 -11.66
N ASP A 513 6.68 -33.29 -11.71
CA ASP A 513 7.33 -34.02 -10.62
C ASP A 513 6.34 -34.88 -9.81
N SER A 514 5.94 -36.02 -10.41
CA SER A 514 5.05 -36.97 -9.75
C SER A 514 5.64 -37.62 -8.49
N ALA A 515 6.94 -37.48 -8.25
CA ALA A 515 7.65 -37.97 -7.07
C ALA A 515 7.69 -36.94 -5.92
N ALA A 516 7.29 -35.69 -6.17
CA ALA A 516 7.15 -34.66 -5.14
C ALA A 516 6.03 -34.96 -4.13
N LEU A 517 5.94 -34.13 -3.08
CA LEU A 517 4.93 -34.29 -2.03
C LEU A 517 3.53 -34.01 -2.60
N LYS A 518 2.58 -34.90 -2.31
CA LYS A 518 1.15 -34.56 -2.41
C LYS A 518 0.66 -33.88 -1.14
N GLN A 519 1.29 -34.18 -0.01
CA GLN A 519 0.94 -33.64 1.29
C GLN A 519 2.13 -33.69 2.24
N ALA A 520 2.26 -32.68 3.10
CA ALA A 520 3.04 -32.74 4.33
C ALA A 520 2.07 -32.62 5.51
N LYS A 521 2.07 -33.61 6.40
CA LYS A 521 1.17 -33.64 7.57
C LYS A 521 1.90 -33.30 8.85
N ASP A 522 1.16 -32.74 9.78
CA ASP A 522 1.58 -32.58 11.17
C ASP A 522 2.87 -31.77 11.36
N ILE A 523 3.01 -30.67 10.62
CA ILE A 523 4.09 -29.70 10.83
C ILE A 523 3.83 -29.01 12.17
N LYS A 524 4.61 -29.36 13.20
CA LYS A 524 4.36 -28.91 14.57
C LYS A 524 4.62 -27.42 14.75
N VAL A 525 3.63 -26.74 15.35
CA VAL A 525 3.75 -25.33 15.76
C VAL A 525 3.78 -25.23 17.28
N ASN A 526 2.80 -25.83 17.96
CA ASN A 526 2.64 -25.86 19.43
C ASN A 526 2.83 -24.49 20.11
N ARG A 527 2.34 -23.43 19.47
CA ARG A 527 2.50 -22.04 19.90
C ARG A 527 1.26 -21.24 19.55
N LYS A 528 1.01 -20.17 20.31
CA LYS A 528 0.08 -19.11 19.87
C LYS A 528 0.82 -18.24 18.85
N ALA A 529 0.10 -17.77 17.85
CA ALA A 529 0.60 -16.79 16.89
C ALA A 529 -0.51 -15.81 16.54
N THR A 530 -0.17 -14.52 16.47
CA THR A 530 -1.06 -13.52 15.88
C THR A 530 -1.07 -13.66 14.36
N THR A 531 0.09 -13.93 13.76
CA THR A 531 0.27 -14.06 12.32
C THR A 531 1.29 -15.16 12.02
N LEU A 532 1.10 -15.90 10.94
CA LEU A 532 2.12 -16.76 10.33
C LEU A 532 2.54 -16.16 8.98
N TRP A 533 3.80 -16.32 8.60
CA TRP A 533 4.28 -15.98 7.25
C TRP A 533 4.91 -17.19 6.60
N PHE A 534 4.56 -17.39 5.33
CA PHE A 534 5.02 -18.50 4.49
C PHE A 534 5.99 -17.95 3.44
N LEU A 535 7.20 -18.48 3.39
CA LEU A 535 8.20 -18.17 2.36
C LEU A 535 8.10 -19.22 1.27
N GLN A 536 7.56 -18.86 0.11
CA GLN A 536 7.14 -19.84 -0.90
C GLN A 536 7.16 -19.26 -2.32
N THR A 537 7.04 -20.13 -3.33
CA THR A 537 6.85 -19.72 -4.73
C THR A 537 6.14 -20.81 -5.54
N ALA A 538 5.77 -20.52 -6.79
CA ALA A 538 5.23 -21.51 -7.71
C ALA A 538 5.93 -21.52 -9.06
N CYS A 539 5.96 -22.70 -9.67
CA CYS A 539 6.43 -22.93 -11.04
C CYS A 539 5.26 -23.34 -11.94
N TRP A 540 5.29 -22.92 -13.20
CA TRP A 540 4.21 -23.12 -14.18
C TRP A 540 2.89 -22.46 -13.74
N ALA A 541 3.00 -21.33 -13.05
CA ALA A 541 1.89 -20.53 -12.52
C ALA A 541 1.53 -19.32 -13.41
N SER A 542 2.04 -19.27 -14.65
CA SER A 542 1.82 -18.18 -15.61
C SER A 542 0.54 -18.32 -16.45
N ASN A 543 -0.18 -19.45 -16.36
CA ASN A 543 -1.42 -19.65 -17.11
C ASN A 543 -2.57 -18.82 -16.52
N ILE A 544 -3.02 -17.82 -17.26
CA ILE A 544 -4.12 -16.92 -16.85
C ILE A 544 -5.42 -17.65 -16.51
N LYS A 545 -5.66 -18.85 -17.07
CA LYS A 545 -6.86 -19.64 -16.76
C LYS A 545 -6.85 -20.22 -15.33
N ASP A 546 -5.69 -20.23 -14.68
CA ASP A 546 -5.50 -20.75 -13.34
C ASP A 546 -5.45 -19.65 -12.27
N ALA A 547 -5.54 -18.38 -12.68
CA ALA A 547 -5.69 -17.25 -11.77
C ALA A 547 -6.89 -17.45 -10.82
N GLY A 548 -6.68 -17.20 -9.53
CA GLY A 548 -7.66 -17.39 -8.47
C GLY A 548 -7.88 -18.85 -8.04
N LYS A 549 -7.32 -19.85 -8.74
CA LYS A 549 -7.46 -21.26 -8.35
C LYS A 549 -6.43 -21.67 -7.31
N THR A 550 -6.88 -22.45 -6.33
CA THR A 550 -6.05 -23.02 -5.26
C THR A 550 -5.06 -24.05 -5.82
N GLN A 551 -3.77 -23.88 -5.53
CA GLN A 551 -2.71 -24.83 -5.92
C GLN A 551 -2.20 -25.63 -4.72
N LEU A 552 -2.19 -25.00 -3.54
CA LEU A 552 -1.82 -25.57 -2.25
C LEU A 552 -2.80 -25.09 -1.19
N ARG A 553 -3.14 -25.92 -0.21
CA ARG A 553 -3.95 -25.52 0.96
C ARG A 553 -3.19 -25.82 2.24
N TYR A 554 -3.06 -24.82 3.10
CA TYR A 554 -2.66 -25.03 4.49
C TYR A 554 -3.91 -25.28 5.34
N VAL A 555 -3.92 -26.35 6.12
CA VAL A 555 -4.94 -26.62 7.14
C VAL A 555 -4.28 -26.41 8.50
N ILE A 556 -4.68 -25.35 9.20
CA ILE A 556 -4.13 -24.96 10.50
C ILE A 556 -5.01 -25.59 11.59
N HIS A 557 -4.45 -26.51 12.36
CA HIS A 557 -5.14 -27.22 13.45
C HIS A 557 -4.85 -26.56 14.79
N PHE A 558 -5.90 -26.33 15.58
CA PHE A 558 -5.81 -25.80 16.93
C PHE A 558 -5.90 -26.92 17.97
N GLU A 559 -5.34 -26.67 19.15
CA GLU A 559 -5.31 -27.64 20.26
C GLU A 559 -6.71 -28.07 20.76
N ASP A 560 -7.74 -27.25 20.52
CA ASP A 560 -9.13 -27.57 20.86
C ASP A 560 -9.86 -28.45 19.81
N GLY A 561 -9.14 -28.91 18.78
CA GLY A 561 -9.66 -29.73 17.69
C GLY A 561 -10.31 -28.95 16.54
N THR A 562 -10.39 -27.62 16.62
CA THR A 562 -10.87 -26.79 15.50
C THR A 562 -9.78 -26.56 14.45
N SER A 563 -10.17 -26.21 13.21
CA SER A 563 -9.22 -25.93 12.14
C SER A 563 -9.66 -24.81 11.20
N VAL A 564 -8.69 -24.23 10.49
CA VAL A 564 -8.92 -23.17 9.48
C VAL A 564 -8.14 -23.52 8.21
N ASN A 565 -8.76 -23.33 7.06
CA ASN A 565 -8.10 -23.47 5.76
C ASN A 565 -7.52 -22.14 5.29
N PHE A 566 -6.32 -22.19 4.72
CA PHE A 566 -5.67 -21.07 4.04
C PHE A 566 -5.19 -21.50 2.65
N ASP A 567 -5.97 -21.13 1.65
CA ASP A 567 -5.75 -21.49 0.24
C ASP A 567 -4.70 -20.59 -0.41
N GLN A 568 -3.77 -21.21 -1.13
CA GLN A 568 -2.74 -20.52 -1.91
C GLN A 568 -3.16 -20.47 -3.38
N ARG A 569 -3.64 -19.32 -3.83
CA ARG A 569 -4.20 -19.15 -5.17
C ARG A 569 -3.27 -18.35 -6.07
N ILE A 570 -3.25 -18.70 -7.35
CA ILE A 570 -2.45 -17.99 -8.35
C ILE A 570 -2.95 -16.55 -8.49
N GLY A 571 -2.03 -15.59 -8.42
CA GLY A 571 -2.30 -14.16 -8.56
C GLY A 571 -2.76 -13.44 -7.28
N LEU A 572 -2.90 -14.17 -6.16
CA LEU A 572 -3.30 -13.60 -4.86
C LEU A 572 -2.22 -13.85 -3.80
N GLU A 573 -2.08 -15.10 -3.37
CA GLU A 573 -1.09 -15.52 -2.36
C GLU A 573 0.22 -16.04 -2.97
N LEU A 574 0.16 -16.46 -4.24
CA LEU A 574 1.21 -17.20 -4.93
C LEU A 574 1.27 -16.78 -6.41
N ALA A 575 2.45 -16.81 -7.01
CA ALA A 575 2.61 -16.57 -8.45
C ALA A 575 3.84 -17.29 -9.01
N GLU A 576 3.98 -17.21 -10.33
CA GLU A 576 5.15 -17.69 -11.07
C GLU A 576 6.44 -17.10 -10.50
N TRP A 577 7.42 -17.97 -10.28
CA TRP A 577 8.73 -17.59 -9.76
C TRP A 577 9.56 -16.84 -10.80
N TRP A 578 9.37 -17.09 -12.09
CA TRP A 578 9.93 -16.28 -13.18
C TRP A 578 9.16 -14.96 -13.31
N ASN A 579 9.88 -13.85 -13.46
CA ASN A 579 9.32 -12.50 -13.51
C ASN A 579 8.42 -12.18 -12.31
N PRO A 580 8.93 -12.32 -11.07
CA PRO A 580 8.13 -12.14 -9.86
C PRO A 580 7.62 -10.70 -9.75
N ASN A 581 6.35 -10.53 -9.38
CA ASN A 581 5.69 -9.23 -9.19
C ASN A 581 4.91 -9.21 -7.87
N GLN A 582 4.74 -8.03 -7.27
CA GLN A 582 3.98 -7.88 -6.02
C GLN A 582 2.54 -8.39 -6.19
N LEU A 583 2.01 -9.07 -5.17
CA LEU A 583 0.68 -9.65 -5.18
C LEU A 583 -0.24 -8.99 -4.16
N PRO A 584 -1.58 -9.07 -4.34
CA PRO A 584 -2.56 -8.60 -3.37
C PRO A 584 -2.35 -9.12 -1.95
N ALA A 585 -2.01 -10.41 -1.81
CA ALA A 585 -1.87 -11.09 -0.52
C ALA A 585 -0.44 -11.60 -0.25
N ALA A 586 0.57 -11.19 -1.03
CA ALA A 586 1.96 -11.57 -0.80
C ALA A 586 2.94 -10.53 -1.34
N LYS A 587 4.13 -10.46 -0.74
CA LYS A 587 5.21 -9.58 -1.20
C LYS A 587 6.35 -10.38 -1.81
N VAL A 588 7.03 -9.84 -2.81
CA VAL A 588 8.31 -10.41 -3.26
C VAL A 588 9.31 -10.29 -2.11
N GLY A 589 9.71 -11.43 -1.54
CA GLY A 589 10.62 -11.52 -0.41
C GLY A 589 12.09 -11.51 -0.83
N TRP A 590 12.38 -12.08 -2.00
CA TRP A 590 13.70 -12.06 -2.65
C TRP A 590 13.53 -12.19 -4.16
N SER A 591 14.46 -11.57 -4.90
CA SER A 591 14.59 -11.75 -6.35
C SER A 591 16.06 -11.87 -6.73
N GLY A 592 16.34 -12.71 -7.72
CA GLY A 592 17.66 -12.97 -8.26
C GLY A 592 17.58 -13.51 -9.68
N ARG A 593 18.48 -14.42 -10.02
CA ARG A 593 18.54 -15.10 -11.32
C ARG A 593 18.93 -16.57 -11.13
N ASN A 594 18.78 -17.38 -12.17
CA ASN A 594 19.51 -18.64 -12.35
C ASN A 594 20.17 -18.62 -13.75
N ASN A 595 20.65 -19.77 -14.25
CA ASN A 595 21.27 -19.82 -15.58
C ASN A 595 20.24 -19.67 -16.71
N MET A 596 19.00 -20.09 -16.48
CA MET A 596 17.92 -20.07 -17.48
C MET A 596 17.17 -18.75 -17.56
N HIS A 597 16.96 -18.05 -16.43
CA HIS A 597 16.07 -16.90 -16.36
C HIS A 597 16.53 -15.83 -15.35
N SER A 598 16.20 -14.57 -15.67
CA SER A 598 16.34 -13.42 -14.79
C SER A 598 15.26 -12.37 -15.11
N PRO A 599 14.51 -11.84 -14.13
CA PRO A 599 14.56 -12.19 -12.71
C PRO A 599 13.77 -13.47 -12.37
N ILE A 600 14.21 -14.16 -11.31
CA ILE A 600 13.41 -15.15 -10.58
C ILE A 600 13.13 -14.64 -9.15
N GLY A 601 12.17 -15.21 -8.42
CA GLY A 601 11.90 -14.79 -7.05
C GLY A 601 11.02 -15.71 -6.21
N ILE A 602 10.95 -15.34 -4.94
CA ILE A 602 10.14 -15.99 -3.90
C ILE A 602 9.30 -14.95 -3.16
N PHE A 603 8.17 -15.41 -2.63
CA PHE A 603 7.15 -14.58 -2.00
C PHE A 603 7.08 -14.83 -0.50
N VAL A 604 6.71 -13.79 0.23
CA VAL A 604 6.32 -13.85 1.64
C VAL A 604 4.82 -13.59 1.73
N THR A 605 4.07 -14.61 2.13
CA THR A 605 2.62 -14.58 2.22
C THR A 605 2.20 -14.59 3.70
N PRO A 606 1.59 -13.51 4.23
CA PRO A 606 1.02 -13.50 5.58
C PRO A 606 -0.29 -14.29 5.68
N TRP A 607 -0.52 -14.90 6.83
CA TRP A 607 -1.80 -15.42 7.29
C TRP A 607 -2.13 -14.83 8.66
N GLU A 608 -3.16 -14.00 8.70
CA GLU A 608 -3.70 -13.46 9.95
C GLU A 608 -4.49 -14.55 10.68
N ASN A 609 -4.10 -14.86 11.91
CA ASN A 609 -4.79 -15.87 12.69
C ASN A 609 -6.14 -15.31 13.18
N PRO A 610 -7.29 -15.87 12.78
CA PRO A 610 -8.59 -15.43 13.29
C PRO A 610 -8.76 -15.71 14.79
N TYR A 611 -7.94 -16.61 15.36
CA TYR A 611 -7.99 -17.04 16.75
C TYR A 611 -6.62 -16.91 17.44
N PRO A 612 -6.06 -15.70 17.60
CA PRO A 612 -4.67 -15.49 18.07
C PRO A 612 -4.44 -15.95 19.53
N LYS A 613 -5.53 -16.14 20.30
CA LYS A 613 -5.48 -16.64 21.68
C LYS A 613 -5.41 -18.18 21.76
N LYS A 614 -5.73 -18.90 20.69
CA LYS A 614 -5.67 -20.36 20.62
C LYS A 614 -4.25 -20.81 20.27
N THR A 615 -3.83 -21.93 20.87
CA THR A 615 -2.57 -22.60 20.49
C THR A 615 -2.77 -23.27 19.14
N ILE A 616 -1.93 -22.94 18.17
CA ILE A 616 -1.82 -23.68 16.92
C ILE A 616 -1.05 -24.96 17.24
N GLN A 617 -1.67 -26.11 17.04
CA GLN A 617 -1.07 -27.42 17.29
C GLN A 617 -0.14 -27.79 16.12
N SER A 618 -0.68 -27.83 14.91
CA SER A 618 0.05 -28.22 13.72
C SER A 618 -0.54 -27.62 12.44
N ILE A 619 0.21 -27.76 11.34
CA ILE A 619 -0.20 -27.38 9.99
C ILE A 619 -0.07 -28.61 9.09
N ASP A 620 -1.11 -28.88 8.29
CA ASP A 620 -1.00 -29.73 7.12
C ASP A 620 -0.88 -28.87 5.86
N ALA A 621 -0.01 -29.24 4.93
CA ALA A 621 0.09 -28.63 3.61
C ALA A 621 -0.35 -29.64 2.55
N ILE A 622 -1.44 -29.35 1.84
CA ILE A 622 -2.07 -30.24 0.85
C ILE A 622 -1.83 -29.66 -0.54
N GLY A 623 -0.96 -30.33 -1.31
CA GLY A 623 -0.61 -29.94 -2.68
C GLY A 623 -1.42 -30.68 -3.74
N ASN A 624 -0.98 -30.56 -4.99
CA ASN A 624 -1.62 -31.16 -6.15
C ASN A 624 -3.13 -30.83 -6.28
N LEU A 625 -3.52 -29.63 -5.85
CA LEU A 625 -4.89 -29.11 -6.00
C LEU A 625 -5.08 -28.39 -7.34
N GLY A 626 -3.99 -28.13 -8.06
CA GLY A 626 -3.98 -27.56 -9.39
C GLY A 626 -2.76 -28.01 -10.19
N THR A 627 -2.44 -27.26 -11.24
CA THR A 627 -1.41 -27.55 -12.23
C THR A 627 -0.04 -27.00 -11.88
N ALA A 628 0.05 -25.98 -11.02
CA ALA A 628 1.31 -25.35 -10.66
C ALA A 628 2.01 -26.14 -9.55
N GLN A 629 3.32 -26.29 -9.69
CA GLN A 629 4.15 -26.87 -8.63
C GLN A 629 4.42 -25.79 -7.58
N VAL A 630 4.28 -26.12 -6.30
CA VAL A 630 4.49 -25.15 -5.21
C VAL A 630 5.70 -25.56 -4.38
N VAL A 631 6.56 -24.60 -4.06
CA VAL A 631 7.73 -24.80 -3.21
C VAL A 631 7.59 -23.96 -1.95
N LEU A 632 7.62 -24.60 -0.78
CA LEU A 632 7.66 -23.96 0.53
C LEU A 632 9.08 -24.07 1.11
N LEU A 633 9.69 -22.93 1.42
CA LEU A 633 11.05 -22.85 1.91
C LEU A 633 11.10 -22.76 3.44
N ALA A 634 10.22 -21.95 4.04
CA ALA A 634 10.22 -21.71 5.48
C ALA A 634 8.88 -21.14 5.96
N ILE A 635 8.59 -21.32 7.25
CA ILE A 635 7.48 -20.68 7.95
C ILE A 635 8.03 -19.97 9.19
N THR A 636 7.57 -18.74 9.44
CA THR A 636 7.84 -18.01 10.69
C THR A 636 6.53 -17.55 11.29
N GLY A 637 6.39 -17.65 12.61
CA GLY A 637 5.25 -17.15 13.36
C GLY A 637 5.62 -15.90 14.15
N GLY A 638 4.61 -15.07 14.44
CA GLY A 638 4.78 -13.85 15.23
C GLY A 638 3.70 -13.73 16.29
N VAL A 639 4.12 -13.42 17.51
CA VAL A 639 3.23 -12.96 18.58
C VAL A 639 3.37 -11.45 18.67
N GLU A 640 2.26 -10.74 18.51
CA GLU A 640 2.22 -9.28 18.66
C GLU A 640 2.67 -8.88 20.07
N ARG A 641 3.66 -8.01 20.15
CA ARG A 641 4.08 -7.32 21.37
C ARG A 641 2.99 -6.32 21.71
N ARG A 642 2.50 -6.41 22.94
CA ARG A 642 1.65 -5.39 23.53
C ARG A 642 2.56 -4.65 24.50
N ASP A 643 2.83 -3.39 24.20
CA ASP A 643 3.51 -2.48 25.13
C ASP A 643 2.70 -2.33 26.44
#